data_AF-A0A2G2D0P6-F1
#
_entry.id   AF-A0A2G2D0P6-F1
#
_cell.length_a   1.000
_cell.length_b   1.000
_cell.length_c   1.000
_cell.angle_alpha   90.00
_cell.angle_beta   90.00
_cell.angle_gamma   90.00
#
_symmetry.space_group_name_H-M   'P 1'
#
loop_
_entity.id
_entity.type
_entity.pdbx_description
1 polymer ?
#
loop_
_entity_poly.entity_id
_entity_poly.type
_entity_poly.pdbx_seq_one_letter_code
_entity_poly.pdbx_strand_id
1 'polypeptide(L)'
;MSDSILAMRIVVSLSIALFAFPVTGRAMISSYQSYNFYTNDINLTLSRKAADPVITREAQYYRDTIGSIKTVDDFLADDRVYAYAMKAYGLEDMTYAKAFIRKVLESDLTDTNSFANLLTDSKYKTLAAAYDFGNTVTSEIIQTTSQIDALIGTYEQSIQNNDDLLREETNYFKAVSQTFTNVDDLLQNTRARDYVFSTFGIDPKTYDYETLRGVLTSDIADANSYVNSVIAPKVNDWLVLVDDLNTQLTDPLKTPAQKEKINYLITQYTKAIDKADMYYNMAASFNFSADGSLDTGVAPMTEAQLKMVTESYVLSQPRLTSTGALLNKQYYEETIPTITTLEELLNNSRLSVMMLTAYDIPLTTSRADVEWALQQDTSDPDGEIYTKSEGMIALAKAFNFEADGSITPGMDIQDADQLYTTTSNYIGKYNDADEEADAAAIAKYKLYIGLTSNLDDFLSAEPAAITIREFALKAFNISPDEVSTYKLKQVFTSDPYDPNSYVNSMKDDRFVQLAKAFNFAPDGSIGSPRYAQSENEITRITKAYYTAVTRLDDSESSKAATEKEASYYRTRLQTLETVDELLADTRLRNVLLVAEGLRPVDVSTEMLRAVLTSDLDDPNSFANQQTDIGFQKIAGSFNFDAEGYIRTVSDPGAQNERGLVETQRLYLTQAIEEEAGEESLGARLALYFERMAPSLTSNYDILADEALAQFVRTTFSISDETAGSDIDKQKAMLDRYLDVDDLLDPEKVDTLVRRFLALYDIDNGAQDPILSVLNGNSSINFETVATLAQLRSSL
;
A
#
# COMPACT_ATOMS: atom_id res chain seq x y z
N MET A 1 37.94 14.56 38.48
CA MET A 1 38.35 14.70 37.07
C MET A 1 39.84 14.44 36.81
N SER A 2 40.75 14.36 37.81
CA SER A 2 42.16 13.98 37.56
C SER A 2 42.48 12.50 37.72
N ASP A 3 41.70 11.75 38.52
CA ASP A 3 42.03 10.33 38.81
C ASP A 3 41.56 9.34 37.73
N SER A 4 40.54 9.70 36.94
CA SER A 4 40.03 8.86 35.83
C SER A 4 40.94 8.89 34.59
N ILE A 5 41.77 9.92 34.44
CA ILE A 5 42.73 10.04 33.32
C ILE A 5 44.00 9.21 33.59
N LEU A 6 44.32 8.96 34.87
CA LEU A 6 45.47 8.15 35.25
C LEU A 6 45.19 6.64 35.10
N ALA A 7 43.95 6.19 35.32
CA ALA A 7 43.54 4.81 35.09
C ALA A 7 43.54 4.44 33.59
N MET A 8 43.14 5.37 32.71
CA MET A 8 43.11 5.15 31.26
C MET A 8 44.51 5.07 30.64
N ARG A 9 45.51 5.79 31.22
CA ARG A 9 46.92 5.70 30.80
C ARG A 9 47.63 4.41 31.26
N ILE A 10 47.16 3.79 32.35
CA ILE A 10 47.71 2.52 32.85
C ILE A 10 47.17 1.33 32.04
N VAL A 11 45.92 1.39 31.55
CA VAL A 11 45.37 0.34 30.67
C VAL A 11 46.03 0.37 29.28
N VAL A 12 46.30 1.55 28.72
CA VAL A 12 47.07 1.67 27.45
C VAL A 12 48.50 1.14 27.59
N SER A 13 49.08 1.16 28.78
CA SER A 13 50.42 0.60 29.03
C SER A 13 50.44 -0.91 29.30
N LEU A 14 49.29 -1.52 29.61
CA LEU A 14 49.19 -2.97 29.86
C LEU A 14 48.90 -3.77 28.58
N SER A 15 48.31 -3.14 27.56
CA SER A 15 48.17 -3.72 26.21
C SER A 15 49.52 -3.88 25.49
N ILE A 16 50.56 -3.17 25.92
CA ILE A 16 51.91 -3.24 25.34
C ILE A 16 52.61 -4.58 25.62
N ALA A 17 52.18 -5.34 26.65
CA ALA A 17 52.90 -6.54 27.09
C ALA A 17 52.46 -7.87 26.46
N LEU A 18 51.46 -7.88 25.57
CA LEU A 18 50.99 -9.11 24.92
C LEU A 18 51.22 -9.19 23.39
N PHE A 19 51.96 -8.22 22.82
CA PHE A 19 52.27 -8.17 21.37
C PHE A 19 53.68 -8.64 20.99
N ALA A 20 54.43 -9.27 21.91
CA ALA A 20 55.78 -9.74 21.61
C ALA A 20 56.08 -11.11 22.24
N PHE A 21 55.76 -12.18 21.53
CA PHE A 21 56.46 -13.45 21.66
C PHE A 21 57.01 -13.88 20.29
N PRO A 22 58.34 -13.98 20.11
CA PRO A 22 58.90 -14.50 18.87
C PRO A 22 58.74 -16.02 18.86
N VAL A 23 57.86 -16.54 18.00
CA VAL A 23 57.81 -17.97 17.68
C VAL A 23 59.05 -18.29 16.84
N THR A 24 60.05 -18.88 17.48
CA THR A 24 61.26 -19.36 16.83
C THR A 24 60.99 -20.74 16.21
N GLY A 25 61.06 -20.85 14.88
CA GLY A 25 61.39 -22.12 14.21
C GLY A 25 60.26 -22.91 13.52
N ARG A 26 59.26 -22.26 12.92
CA ARG A 26 58.46 -22.85 11.82
C ARG A 26 58.70 -22.03 10.56
N ALA A 27 58.77 -22.66 9.39
CA ALA A 27 58.81 -21.93 8.11
C ALA A 27 57.56 -21.03 8.07
N MET A 28 57.75 -19.70 8.18
CA MET A 28 56.64 -18.77 8.10
C MET A 28 56.05 -18.87 6.70
N ILE A 29 54.79 -19.28 6.61
CA ILE A 29 54.00 -19.14 5.39
C ILE A 29 53.97 -17.63 5.08
N SER A 30 54.26 -17.26 3.84
CA SER A 30 54.22 -15.85 3.43
C SER A 30 52.81 -15.29 3.67
N SER A 31 52.70 -14.05 4.15
CA SER A 31 51.39 -13.40 4.38
C SER A 31 50.55 -13.37 3.12
N TYR A 32 51.20 -13.26 1.96
CA TYR A 32 50.55 -13.37 0.65
C TYR A 32 49.93 -14.75 0.40
N GLN A 33 50.61 -15.82 0.79
CA GLN A 33 50.10 -17.20 0.63
C GLN A 33 48.91 -17.46 1.53
N SER A 34 48.96 -17.04 2.80
CA SER A 34 47.83 -17.14 3.72
C SER A 34 46.65 -16.28 3.25
N TYR A 35 46.87 -15.01 2.89
CA TYR A 35 45.82 -14.15 2.34
C TYR A 35 45.11 -14.80 1.14
N ASN A 36 45.88 -15.21 0.12
CA ASN A 36 45.33 -15.87 -1.06
C ASN A 36 44.58 -17.17 -0.73
N PHE A 37 45.02 -17.94 0.28
CA PHE A 37 44.31 -19.15 0.68
C PHE A 37 42.87 -18.85 1.11
N TYR A 38 42.67 -17.75 1.84
CA TYR A 38 41.35 -17.34 2.31
C TYR A 38 40.54 -16.59 1.24
N THR A 39 41.19 -15.83 0.35
CA THR A 39 40.50 -14.96 -0.63
C THR A 39 40.32 -15.53 -2.04
N ASN A 40 41.13 -16.52 -2.46
CA ASN A 40 41.05 -17.08 -3.82
C ASN A 40 39.66 -17.63 -4.18
N ASP A 41 38.95 -18.20 -3.20
CA ASP A 41 37.56 -18.63 -3.33
C ASP A 41 36.84 -18.36 -2.00
N ILE A 42 36.41 -17.11 -1.83
CA ILE A 42 35.79 -16.65 -0.58
C ILE A 42 34.51 -17.42 -0.24
N ASN A 43 33.74 -17.87 -1.24
CA ASN A 43 32.52 -18.64 -1.01
C ASN A 43 32.83 -20.02 -0.42
N LEU A 44 33.86 -20.68 -0.94
CA LEU A 44 34.34 -21.93 -0.38
C LEU A 44 34.93 -21.75 1.02
N THR A 45 35.68 -20.68 1.26
CA THR A 45 36.22 -20.32 2.58
C THR A 45 35.10 -20.12 3.60
N LEU A 46 34.11 -19.28 3.28
CA LEU A 46 32.93 -19.03 4.11
C LEU A 46 32.16 -20.34 4.37
N SER A 47 31.92 -21.15 3.33
CA SER A 47 31.20 -22.43 3.46
C SER A 47 31.93 -23.42 4.36
N ARG A 48 33.26 -23.54 4.21
CA ARG A 48 34.09 -24.41 5.06
C ARG A 48 34.06 -23.94 6.51
N LYS A 49 34.21 -22.64 6.75
CA LYS A 49 34.21 -22.08 8.10
C LYS A 49 32.83 -22.20 8.75
N ALA A 50 31.75 -22.01 8.00
CA ALA A 50 30.38 -22.17 8.49
C ALA A 50 30.09 -23.62 8.92
N ALA A 51 30.74 -24.60 8.27
CA ALA A 51 30.66 -26.02 8.60
C ALA A 51 31.56 -26.44 9.78
N ASP A 52 32.38 -25.55 10.34
CA ASP A 52 33.13 -25.84 11.56
C ASP A 52 32.15 -26.13 12.72
N PRO A 53 32.33 -27.23 13.49
CA PRO A 53 31.38 -27.61 14.54
C PRO A 53 31.16 -26.56 15.61
N VAL A 54 32.16 -25.75 15.95
CA VAL A 54 32.03 -24.66 16.93
C VAL A 54 31.21 -23.53 16.32
N ILE A 55 31.57 -23.09 15.10
CA ILE A 55 30.87 -22.02 14.40
C ILE A 55 29.40 -22.38 14.16
N THR A 56 29.12 -23.59 13.67
CA THR A 56 27.76 -24.09 13.46
C THR A 56 26.96 -24.05 14.77
N ARG A 57 27.55 -24.53 15.87
CA ARG A 57 26.86 -24.58 17.18
C ARG A 57 26.58 -23.19 17.76
N GLU A 58 27.49 -22.24 17.59
CA GLU A 58 27.26 -20.86 18.03
C GLU A 58 26.22 -20.15 17.16
N ALA A 59 26.31 -20.29 15.83
CA ALA A 59 25.35 -19.71 14.89
C ALA A 59 23.94 -20.29 15.08
N GLN A 60 23.82 -21.59 15.35
CA GLN A 60 22.55 -22.24 15.62
C GLN A 60 21.94 -21.77 16.94
N TYR A 61 22.72 -21.72 18.02
CA TYR A 61 22.21 -21.19 19.29
C TYR A 61 21.74 -19.74 19.16
N TYR A 62 22.50 -18.90 18.45
CA TYR A 62 22.11 -17.53 18.19
C TYR A 62 20.77 -17.45 17.42
N ARG A 63 20.65 -18.18 16.29
CA ARG A 63 19.42 -18.22 15.48
C ARG A 63 18.20 -18.70 16.27
N ASP A 64 18.35 -19.77 17.04
CA ASP A 64 17.25 -20.37 17.80
C ASP A 64 16.80 -19.50 18.98
N THR A 65 17.68 -18.63 19.50
CA THR A 65 17.41 -17.85 20.72
C THR A 65 17.02 -16.40 20.42
N ILE A 66 17.63 -15.76 19.41
CA ILE A 66 17.49 -14.31 19.19
C ILE A 66 16.05 -13.87 18.92
N GLY A 67 15.23 -14.71 18.27
CA GLY A 67 13.82 -14.41 18.01
C GLY A 67 12.97 -14.29 19.28
N SER A 68 13.39 -14.93 20.38
CA SER A 68 12.71 -14.87 21.69
C SER A 68 13.10 -13.66 22.54
N ILE A 69 14.20 -12.98 22.19
CA ILE A 69 14.71 -11.81 22.92
C ILE A 69 13.89 -10.59 22.50
N LYS A 70 13.29 -9.88 23.45
CA LYS A 70 12.41 -8.72 23.19
C LYS A 70 12.92 -7.42 23.78
N THR A 71 13.79 -7.49 24.77
CA THR A 71 14.30 -6.31 25.47
C THR A 71 15.83 -6.28 25.52
N VAL A 72 16.39 -5.09 25.71
CA VAL A 72 17.83 -4.91 25.96
C VAL A 72 18.27 -5.71 27.20
N ASP A 73 17.39 -5.85 28.19
CA ASP A 73 17.64 -6.66 29.38
C ASP A 73 17.80 -8.15 29.04
N ASP A 74 16.88 -8.70 28.23
CA ASP A 74 16.97 -10.10 27.78
C ASP A 74 18.26 -10.34 26.99
N PHE A 75 18.61 -9.41 26.10
CA PHE A 75 19.82 -9.50 25.28
C PHE A 75 21.10 -9.48 26.11
N LEU A 76 21.19 -8.60 27.11
CA LEU A 76 22.36 -8.50 27.99
C LEU A 76 22.42 -9.62 29.03
N ALA A 77 21.31 -10.31 29.29
CA ALA A 77 21.21 -11.43 30.22
C ALA A 77 21.69 -12.75 29.61
N ASP A 78 21.51 -12.98 28.31
CA ASP A 78 22.08 -14.13 27.62
C ASP A 78 23.53 -13.84 27.19
N ASP A 79 24.48 -14.27 28.03
CA ASP A 79 25.92 -14.06 27.79
C ASP A 79 26.41 -14.66 26.46
N ARG A 80 25.75 -15.71 25.95
CA ARG A 80 26.17 -16.41 24.74
C ARG A 80 25.70 -15.68 23.49
N VAL A 81 24.45 -15.23 23.46
CA VAL A 81 23.94 -14.34 22.40
C VAL A 81 24.70 -13.02 22.39
N TYR A 82 24.90 -12.43 23.57
CA TYR A 82 25.63 -11.18 23.71
C TYR A 82 27.08 -11.29 23.22
N ALA A 83 27.83 -12.32 23.64
CA ALA A 83 29.19 -12.53 23.17
C ALA A 83 29.27 -12.78 21.66
N TYR A 84 28.32 -13.52 21.09
CA TYR A 84 28.23 -13.77 19.65
C TYR A 84 28.06 -12.46 18.88
N ALA A 85 27.11 -11.62 19.29
CA ALA A 85 26.86 -10.31 18.71
C ALA A 85 28.10 -9.40 18.82
N MET A 86 28.66 -9.28 20.01
CA MET A 86 29.84 -8.43 20.23
C MET A 86 31.02 -8.88 19.36
N LYS A 87 31.25 -10.19 19.21
CA LYS A 87 32.26 -10.71 18.29
C LYS A 87 31.97 -10.37 16.83
N ALA A 88 30.73 -10.58 16.38
CA ALA A 88 30.32 -10.25 15.02
C ALA A 88 30.66 -8.80 14.67
N TYR A 89 30.35 -7.85 15.55
CA TYR A 89 30.63 -6.43 15.31
C TYR A 89 32.05 -6.00 15.66
N GLY A 90 32.98 -6.93 15.93
CA GLY A 90 34.39 -6.63 16.23
C GLY A 90 34.60 -5.93 17.57
N LEU A 91 33.71 -6.18 18.54
CA LEU A 91 33.67 -5.59 19.88
C LEU A 91 33.92 -6.65 20.97
N GLU A 92 34.58 -7.76 20.66
CA GLU A 92 34.80 -8.88 21.59
C GLU A 92 35.52 -8.44 22.89
N ASP A 93 36.47 -7.53 22.78
CA ASP A 93 37.19 -6.96 23.93
C ASP A 93 36.32 -6.04 24.80
N MET A 94 35.17 -5.59 24.29
CA MET A 94 34.25 -4.67 24.98
C MET A 94 33.05 -5.39 25.60
N THR A 95 33.05 -6.72 25.62
CA THR A 95 32.01 -7.56 26.26
C THR A 95 31.86 -7.28 27.77
N TYR A 96 32.88 -6.78 28.45
CA TYR A 96 32.76 -6.38 29.86
C TYR A 96 31.91 -5.10 30.06
N ALA A 97 31.75 -4.26 29.02
CA ALA A 97 31.18 -2.93 29.10
C ALA A 97 29.65 -2.90 28.92
N LYS A 98 28.91 -3.84 29.53
CA LYS A 98 27.45 -4.01 29.34
C LYS A 98 26.63 -2.74 29.53
N ALA A 99 26.99 -1.87 30.50
CA ALA A 99 26.28 -0.61 30.72
C ALA A 99 26.50 0.43 29.60
N PHE A 100 27.65 0.40 28.95
CA PHE A 100 27.92 1.23 27.78
C PHE A 100 27.14 0.70 26.58
N ILE A 101 27.17 -0.61 26.34
CA ILE A 101 26.43 -1.26 25.24
C ILE A 101 24.92 -1.10 25.39
N ARG A 102 24.40 -1.14 26.62
CA ARG A 102 23.00 -0.77 26.90
C ARG A 102 22.64 0.59 26.29
N LYS A 103 23.43 1.64 26.57
CA LYS A 103 23.17 2.99 26.03
C LYS A 103 23.27 3.05 24.51
N VAL A 104 24.14 2.23 23.91
CA VAL A 104 24.25 2.10 22.45
C VAL A 104 22.96 1.51 21.89
N LEU A 105 22.47 0.40 22.45
CA LEU A 105 21.25 -0.29 21.98
C LEU A 105 19.95 0.47 22.32
N GLU A 106 19.95 1.30 23.36
CA GLU A 106 18.84 2.18 23.72
C GLU A 106 18.81 3.49 22.90
N SER A 107 19.78 3.71 22.01
CA SER A 107 19.83 4.95 21.20
C SER A 107 18.81 4.96 20.08
N ASP A 108 18.04 6.04 19.98
CA ASP A 108 17.21 6.32 18.81
C ASP A 108 18.10 6.78 17.64
N LEU A 109 18.24 5.95 16.62
CA LEU A 109 19.08 6.28 15.48
C LEU A 109 18.45 7.35 14.57
N THR A 110 17.17 7.68 14.71
CA THR A 110 16.53 8.78 13.97
C THR A 110 16.95 10.15 14.53
N ASP A 111 17.29 10.25 15.81
CA ASP A 111 17.84 11.45 16.43
C ASP A 111 19.36 11.58 16.16
N THR A 112 19.77 12.61 15.42
CA THR A 112 21.18 12.88 15.11
C THR A 112 22.04 13.12 16.36
N ASN A 113 21.45 13.46 17.50
CA ASN A 113 22.15 13.70 18.76
C ASN A 113 22.13 12.50 19.72
N SER A 114 21.59 11.35 19.29
CA SER A 114 21.55 10.15 20.13
C SER A 114 22.94 9.62 20.43
N PHE A 115 23.07 8.91 21.55
CA PHE A 115 24.38 8.47 22.07
C PHE A 115 25.19 7.69 21.02
N ALA A 116 24.59 6.72 20.34
CA ALA A 116 25.26 5.96 19.28
C ALA A 116 25.66 6.82 18.06
N ASN A 117 24.89 7.84 17.68
CA ASN A 117 25.24 8.74 16.56
C ASN A 117 26.42 9.68 16.90
N LEU A 118 26.71 9.90 18.18
CA LEU A 118 27.81 10.76 18.65
C LEU A 118 29.14 10.01 18.87
N LEU A 119 29.15 8.68 18.80
CA LEU A 119 30.37 7.90 18.97
C LEU A 119 31.26 7.98 17.72
N THR A 120 32.58 8.09 17.95
CA THR A 120 33.57 8.12 16.86
C THR A 120 33.76 6.77 16.19
N ASP A 121 33.72 5.68 16.97
CA ASP A 121 33.81 4.31 16.43
C ASP A 121 32.45 3.89 15.86
N SER A 122 32.42 3.69 14.54
CA SER A 122 31.20 3.35 13.79
C SER A 122 30.65 1.97 14.14
N LYS A 123 31.47 1.06 14.71
CA LYS A 123 31.05 -0.31 15.09
C LYS A 123 29.86 -0.29 16.05
N TYR A 124 29.80 0.67 16.97
CA TYR A 124 28.68 0.82 17.90
C TYR A 124 27.38 1.26 17.21
N LYS A 125 27.47 2.14 16.22
CA LYS A 125 26.32 2.57 15.42
C LYS A 125 25.80 1.43 14.55
N THR A 126 26.70 0.64 13.98
CA THR A 126 26.34 -0.56 13.20
C THR A 126 25.69 -1.62 14.10
N LEU A 127 26.21 -1.84 15.30
CA LEU A 127 25.59 -2.69 16.32
C LEU A 127 24.17 -2.19 16.66
N ALA A 128 24.02 -0.92 17.04
CA ALA A 128 22.72 -0.33 17.37
C ALA A 128 21.71 -0.45 16.22
N ALA A 129 22.17 -0.31 14.97
CA ALA A 129 21.28 -0.42 13.83
C ALA A 129 20.76 -1.86 13.67
N ALA A 130 21.57 -2.86 13.98
CA ALA A 130 21.25 -4.26 13.77
C ALA A 130 20.24 -4.84 14.78
N TYR A 131 19.97 -4.14 15.88
CA TYR A 131 19.03 -4.57 16.91
C TYR A 131 17.95 -3.51 17.14
N ASP A 132 16.70 -3.95 17.13
CA ASP A 132 15.54 -3.11 17.37
C ASP A 132 14.73 -3.67 18.55
N PHE A 133 14.82 -2.99 19.69
CA PHE A 133 14.07 -3.33 20.90
C PHE A 133 12.78 -2.50 21.05
N GLY A 134 12.25 -1.93 19.95
CA GLY A 134 10.97 -1.22 19.93
C GLY A 134 11.02 0.22 20.44
N ASN A 135 12.20 0.84 20.53
CA ASN A 135 12.33 2.25 20.88
C ASN A 135 11.78 3.18 19.77
N THR A 136 11.65 2.66 18.55
CA THR A 136 11.09 3.35 17.40
C THR A 136 9.63 2.93 17.25
N VAL A 137 8.74 3.54 18.04
CA VAL A 137 7.31 3.22 18.03
C VAL A 137 6.73 3.56 16.65
N THR A 138 6.48 2.55 15.82
CA THR A 138 5.46 2.70 14.78
C THR A 138 4.13 2.76 15.52
N SER A 139 3.59 3.97 15.68
CA SER A 139 2.32 4.18 16.37
C SER A 139 1.29 3.16 15.89
N GLU A 140 0.66 2.44 16.82
CA GLU A 140 -0.53 1.64 16.54
C GLU A 140 -1.55 2.55 15.85
N ILE A 141 -1.79 2.32 14.55
CA ILE A 141 -2.75 3.07 13.75
C ILE A 141 -3.72 2.11 13.10
N ILE A 142 -4.99 2.45 13.18
CA ILE A 142 -6.08 1.61 12.68
C ILE A 142 -5.95 1.32 11.18
N GLN A 143 -5.43 2.28 10.39
CA GLN A 143 -5.14 2.13 8.97
C GLN A 143 -3.93 2.99 8.59
N THR A 144 -3.11 2.51 7.66
CA THR A 144 -2.09 3.30 6.99
C THR A 144 -2.73 4.22 5.95
N THR A 145 -1.97 5.20 5.44
CA THR A 145 -2.43 6.04 4.32
C THR A 145 -2.74 5.20 3.07
N SER A 146 -1.96 4.14 2.79
CA SER A 146 -2.28 3.22 1.67
C SER A 146 -3.59 2.50 1.88
N GLN A 147 -3.81 1.93 3.08
CA GLN A 147 -5.07 1.24 3.37
C GLN A 147 -6.27 2.18 3.22
N ILE A 148 -6.14 3.45 3.61
CA ILE A 148 -7.16 4.49 3.41
C ILE A 148 -7.40 4.74 1.92
N ASP A 149 -6.35 5.00 1.15
CA ASP A 149 -6.48 5.34 -0.28
C ASP A 149 -6.94 4.12 -1.10
N ALA A 150 -6.50 2.91 -0.77
CA ALA A 150 -6.96 1.66 -1.37
C ALA A 150 -8.44 1.40 -1.10
N LEU A 151 -8.92 1.64 0.13
CA LEU A 151 -10.34 1.52 0.46
C LEU A 151 -11.17 2.54 -0.33
N ILE A 152 -10.69 3.78 -0.44
CA ILE A 152 -11.36 4.83 -1.23
C ILE A 152 -11.40 4.47 -2.72
N GLY A 153 -10.29 3.99 -3.28
CA GLY A 153 -10.27 3.52 -4.67
C GLY A 153 -11.23 2.34 -4.89
N THR A 154 -11.33 1.44 -3.91
CA THR A 154 -12.32 0.34 -3.95
C THR A 154 -13.76 0.87 -3.88
N TYR A 155 -14.01 1.88 -3.05
CA TYR A 155 -15.30 2.59 -2.99
C TYR A 155 -15.67 3.21 -4.33
N GLU A 156 -14.76 3.94 -4.96
CA GLU A 156 -14.95 4.54 -6.29
C GLU A 156 -15.17 3.48 -7.37
N GLN A 157 -14.41 2.38 -7.33
CA GLN A 157 -14.58 1.26 -8.25
C GLN A 157 -15.94 0.57 -8.07
N SER A 158 -16.44 0.46 -6.83
CA SER A 158 -17.75 -0.15 -6.55
C SER A 158 -18.90 0.58 -7.28
N ILE A 159 -18.77 1.90 -7.45
CA ILE A 159 -19.73 2.73 -8.19
C ILE A 159 -19.73 2.36 -9.68
N GLN A 160 -18.55 2.18 -10.27
CA GLN A 160 -18.42 1.78 -11.68
C GLN A 160 -18.93 0.35 -11.91
N ASN A 161 -18.55 -0.57 -11.02
CA ASN A 161 -18.97 -1.97 -11.09
C ASN A 161 -20.50 -2.10 -11.04
N ASN A 162 -21.18 -1.21 -10.31
CA ASN A 162 -22.64 -1.20 -10.26
C ASN A 162 -23.27 -0.85 -11.62
N ASP A 163 -22.71 0.09 -12.39
CA ASP A 163 -23.21 0.41 -13.74
C ASP A 163 -23.03 -0.78 -14.70
N ASP A 164 -21.90 -1.49 -14.60
CA ASP A 164 -21.66 -2.70 -15.38
C ASP A 164 -22.64 -3.81 -15.03
N LEU A 165 -22.89 -4.03 -13.73
CA LEU A 165 -23.87 -5.00 -13.25
C LEU A 165 -25.28 -4.68 -13.77
N LEU A 166 -25.71 -3.42 -13.69
CA LEU A 166 -27.03 -3.00 -14.19
C LEU A 166 -27.20 -3.26 -15.68
N ARG A 167 -26.13 -3.05 -16.46
CA ARG A 167 -26.12 -3.34 -17.89
C ARG A 167 -26.21 -4.84 -18.16
N GLU A 168 -25.49 -5.65 -17.39
CA GLU A 168 -25.55 -7.11 -17.48
C GLU A 168 -26.96 -7.63 -17.15
N GLU A 169 -27.52 -7.22 -16.01
CA GLU A 169 -28.87 -7.62 -15.58
C GLU A 169 -29.93 -7.20 -16.61
N THR A 170 -29.82 -5.99 -17.15
CA THR A 170 -30.75 -5.50 -18.18
C THR A 170 -30.64 -6.30 -19.48
N ASN A 171 -29.43 -6.63 -19.91
CA ASN A 171 -29.21 -7.46 -21.10
C ASN A 171 -29.74 -8.88 -20.90
N TYR A 172 -29.51 -9.47 -19.73
CA TYR A 172 -30.06 -10.77 -19.36
C TYR A 172 -31.59 -10.74 -19.40
N PHE A 173 -32.23 -9.75 -18.75
CA PHE A 173 -33.68 -9.63 -18.72
C PHE A 173 -34.27 -9.46 -20.13
N LYS A 174 -33.68 -8.59 -20.97
CA LYS A 174 -34.11 -8.40 -22.38
C LYS A 174 -34.08 -9.70 -23.17
N ALA A 175 -33.04 -10.51 -23.00
CA ALA A 175 -32.90 -11.77 -23.71
C ALA A 175 -33.88 -12.84 -23.20
N VAL A 176 -33.98 -13.02 -21.88
CA VAL A 176 -34.76 -14.12 -21.29
C VAL A 176 -36.26 -13.83 -21.26
N SER A 177 -36.67 -12.57 -21.06
CA SER A 177 -38.10 -12.20 -20.95
C SER A 177 -38.91 -12.59 -22.17
N GLN A 178 -38.32 -12.51 -23.36
CA GLN A 178 -38.95 -12.85 -24.63
C GLN A 178 -39.13 -14.37 -24.85
N THR A 179 -38.50 -15.20 -24.01
CA THR A 179 -38.62 -16.65 -24.09
C THR A 179 -39.78 -17.22 -23.27
N PHE A 180 -40.41 -16.39 -22.44
CA PHE A 180 -41.48 -16.84 -21.54
C PHE A 180 -42.76 -17.12 -22.32
N THR A 181 -43.34 -18.29 -22.04
CA THR A 181 -44.61 -18.75 -22.63
C THR A 181 -45.71 -18.90 -21.59
N ASN A 182 -45.33 -18.88 -20.31
CA ASN A 182 -46.23 -18.86 -19.17
C ASN A 182 -45.71 -17.89 -18.11
N VAL A 183 -46.61 -17.25 -17.35
CA VAL A 183 -46.27 -16.38 -16.22
C VAL A 183 -45.38 -17.07 -15.18
N ASP A 184 -45.55 -18.39 -15.01
CA ASP A 184 -44.76 -19.18 -14.08
C ASP A 184 -43.29 -19.29 -14.52
N ASP A 185 -42.98 -19.14 -15.83
CA ASP A 185 -41.60 -19.11 -16.34
C ASP A 185 -40.84 -17.89 -15.77
N LEU A 186 -41.50 -16.73 -15.67
CA LEU A 186 -40.95 -15.53 -15.05
C LEU A 186 -40.78 -15.72 -13.55
N LEU A 187 -41.83 -16.19 -12.85
CA LEU A 187 -41.83 -16.30 -11.39
C LEU A 187 -40.86 -17.37 -10.85
N GLN A 188 -40.53 -18.38 -11.65
CA GLN A 188 -39.53 -19.41 -11.29
C GLN A 188 -38.10 -19.01 -11.65
N ASN A 189 -37.90 -18.13 -12.64
CA ASN A 189 -36.58 -17.61 -12.98
C ASN A 189 -36.15 -16.53 -11.98
N THR A 190 -35.42 -16.91 -10.92
CA THR A 190 -35.05 -16.02 -9.82
C THR A 190 -34.41 -14.71 -10.28
N ARG A 191 -33.50 -14.75 -11.26
CA ARG A 191 -32.81 -13.55 -11.77
C ARG A 191 -33.78 -12.60 -12.49
N ALA A 192 -34.64 -13.12 -13.38
CA ALA A 192 -35.63 -12.31 -14.09
C ALA A 192 -36.75 -11.81 -13.16
N ARG A 193 -37.20 -12.65 -12.22
CA ARG A 193 -38.17 -12.31 -11.19
C ARG A 193 -37.65 -11.15 -10.33
N ASP A 194 -36.42 -11.26 -9.83
CA ASP A 194 -35.84 -10.27 -8.93
C ASP A 194 -35.59 -8.94 -9.66
N TYR A 195 -35.27 -8.98 -10.96
CA TYR A 195 -35.23 -7.79 -11.81
C TYR A 195 -36.58 -7.07 -11.87
N VAL A 196 -37.66 -7.82 -12.16
CA VAL A 196 -39.04 -7.27 -12.18
C VAL A 196 -39.44 -6.76 -10.79
N PHE A 197 -39.13 -7.52 -9.74
CA PHE A 197 -39.48 -7.15 -8.37
C PHE A 197 -38.77 -5.87 -7.94
N SER A 198 -37.48 -5.73 -8.25
CA SER A 198 -36.72 -4.49 -8.01
C SER A 198 -37.36 -3.31 -8.74
N THR A 199 -37.78 -3.51 -9.99
CA THR A 199 -38.44 -2.48 -10.81
C THR A 199 -39.75 -2.01 -10.17
N PHE A 200 -40.53 -2.94 -9.61
CA PHE A 200 -41.87 -2.69 -9.07
C PHE A 200 -41.93 -2.65 -7.54
N GLY A 201 -40.79 -2.47 -6.84
CA GLY A 201 -40.76 -2.30 -5.39
C GLY A 201 -41.27 -3.50 -4.59
N ILE A 202 -41.11 -4.71 -5.13
CA ILE A 202 -41.54 -5.96 -4.50
C ILE A 202 -40.36 -6.58 -3.76
N ASP A 203 -40.59 -6.96 -2.50
CA ASP A 203 -39.59 -7.70 -1.73
C ASP A 203 -39.61 -9.19 -2.09
N PRO A 204 -38.54 -9.75 -2.67
CA PRO A 204 -38.48 -11.16 -3.06
C PRO A 204 -38.55 -12.13 -1.88
N LYS A 205 -38.33 -11.67 -0.64
CA LYS A 205 -38.40 -12.51 0.57
C LYS A 205 -39.81 -12.62 1.15
N THR A 206 -40.71 -11.69 0.83
CA THR A 206 -42.01 -11.57 1.50
C THR A 206 -43.21 -11.49 0.56
N TYR A 207 -43.00 -11.68 -0.75
CA TYR A 207 -44.09 -11.61 -1.74
C TYR A 207 -45.10 -12.77 -1.62
N ASP A 208 -46.33 -12.49 -2.03
CA ASP A 208 -47.40 -13.48 -2.15
C ASP A 208 -47.52 -13.95 -3.61
N TYR A 209 -47.28 -15.25 -3.84
CA TYR A 209 -47.23 -15.82 -5.19
C TYR A 209 -48.55 -15.65 -5.95
N GLU A 210 -49.68 -15.97 -5.31
CA GLU A 210 -51.00 -15.90 -5.94
C GLU A 210 -51.39 -14.47 -6.30
N THR A 211 -51.08 -13.50 -5.42
CA THR A 211 -51.30 -12.08 -5.72
C THR A 211 -50.49 -11.65 -6.94
N LEU A 212 -49.20 -11.97 -7.02
CA LEU A 212 -48.38 -11.54 -8.15
C LEU A 212 -48.74 -12.26 -9.44
N ARG A 213 -49.07 -13.56 -9.37
CA ARG A 213 -49.58 -14.30 -10.52
C ARG A 213 -50.88 -13.68 -11.03
N GLY A 214 -51.81 -13.32 -10.13
CA GLY A 214 -53.05 -12.62 -10.48
C GLY A 214 -52.80 -11.25 -11.12
N VAL A 215 -51.85 -10.48 -10.61
CA VAL A 215 -51.45 -9.19 -11.19
C VAL A 215 -50.84 -9.36 -12.58
N LEU A 216 -49.86 -10.25 -12.75
CA LEU A 216 -49.15 -10.48 -14.02
C LEU A 216 -50.02 -11.08 -15.13
N THR A 217 -51.19 -11.63 -14.78
CA THR A 217 -52.18 -12.20 -15.72
C THR A 217 -53.41 -11.30 -15.90
N SER A 218 -53.34 -10.06 -15.40
CA SER A 218 -54.44 -9.11 -15.49
C SER A 218 -54.36 -8.24 -16.73
N ASP A 219 -55.45 -8.21 -17.51
CA ASP A 219 -55.70 -7.13 -18.46
C ASP A 219 -56.28 -5.91 -17.71
N ILE A 220 -55.58 -4.78 -17.77
CA ILE A 220 -56.01 -3.53 -17.12
C ILE A 220 -57.30 -2.97 -17.72
N ALA A 221 -57.65 -3.33 -18.97
CA ALA A 221 -58.89 -2.92 -19.63
C ALA A 221 -60.09 -3.81 -19.26
N ASP A 222 -59.86 -5.04 -18.78
CA ASP A 222 -60.92 -5.95 -18.34
C ASP A 222 -61.34 -5.63 -16.90
N ALA A 223 -62.59 -5.23 -16.71
CA ALA A 223 -63.16 -4.95 -15.39
C ALA A 223 -63.13 -6.16 -14.43
N ASN A 224 -63.02 -7.39 -14.95
CA ASN A 224 -62.97 -8.62 -14.16
C ASN A 224 -61.54 -9.09 -13.84
N SER A 225 -60.51 -8.42 -14.34
CA SER A 225 -59.12 -8.78 -14.05
C SER A 225 -58.82 -8.65 -12.55
N TYR A 226 -57.76 -9.32 -12.08
CA TYR A 226 -57.43 -9.34 -10.65
C TYR A 226 -57.15 -7.93 -10.11
N VAL A 227 -56.40 -7.11 -10.86
CA VAL A 227 -56.14 -5.71 -10.46
C VAL A 227 -57.43 -4.90 -10.31
N ASN A 228 -58.37 -5.03 -11.24
CA ASN A 228 -59.64 -4.28 -11.22
C ASN A 228 -60.64 -4.82 -10.18
N SER A 229 -60.72 -6.13 -9.99
CA SER A 229 -61.71 -6.76 -9.10
C SER A 229 -61.25 -6.94 -7.65
N VAL A 230 -59.94 -7.01 -7.40
CA VAL A 230 -59.38 -7.27 -6.06
C VAL A 230 -58.59 -6.08 -5.52
N ILE A 231 -57.80 -5.40 -6.36
CA ILE A 231 -56.92 -4.30 -5.92
C ILE A 231 -57.66 -2.96 -5.95
N ALA A 232 -58.36 -2.61 -7.04
CA ALA A 232 -59.09 -1.34 -7.18
C ALA A 232 -60.03 -1.01 -6.00
N PRO A 233 -60.84 -1.96 -5.49
CA PRO A 233 -61.73 -1.68 -4.36
C PRO A 233 -60.94 -1.27 -3.10
N LYS A 234 -59.78 -1.90 -2.85
CA LYS A 234 -58.92 -1.56 -1.70
C LYS A 234 -58.32 -0.17 -1.84
N VAL A 235 -57.90 0.20 -3.05
CA VAL A 235 -57.38 1.55 -3.34
C VAL A 235 -58.44 2.60 -3.06
N ASN A 236 -59.68 2.39 -3.50
CA ASN A 236 -60.79 3.29 -3.22
C ASN A 236 -61.05 3.43 -1.70
N ASP A 237 -61.03 2.32 -0.96
CA ASP A 237 -61.19 2.34 0.49
C ASP A 237 -60.05 3.13 1.17
N TRP A 238 -58.81 2.95 0.74
CA TRP A 238 -57.65 3.69 1.27
C TRP A 238 -57.71 5.18 0.92
N LEU A 239 -58.12 5.54 -0.30
CA LEU A 239 -58.30 6.94 -0.70
C LEU A 239 -59.35 7.64 0.16
N VAL A 240 -60.47 6.98 0.44
CA VAL A 240 -61.51 7.48 1.35
C VAL A 240 -60.96 7.65 2.77
N LEU A 241 -60.16 6.70 3.26
CA LEU A 241 -59.52 6.81 4.57
C LEU A 241 -58.51 7.96 4.63
N VAL A 242 -57.72 8.16 3.58
CA VAL A 242 -56.76 9.28 3.47
C VAL A 242 -57.49 10.62 3.46
N ASP A 243 -58.59 10.75 2.71
CA ASP A 243 -59.39 11.98 2.67
C ASP A 243 -60.03 12.31 4.04
N ASP A 244 -60.59 11.31 4.73
CA ASP A 244 -61.10 11.47 6.10
C ASP A 244 -59.99 11.88 7.07
N LEU A 245 -58.83 11.22 7.01
CA LEU A 245 -57.68 11.54 7.87
C LEU A 245 -57.12 12.95 7.60
N ASN A 246 -57.04 13.37 6.34
CA ASN A 246 -56.65 14.73 5.96
C ASN A 246 -57.65 15.76 6.51
N THR A 247 -58.94 15.49 6.41
CA THR A 247 -59.98 16.32 7.02
C THR A 247 -59.76 16.42 8.54
N GLN A 248 -59.52 15.30 9.22
CA GLN A 248 -59.22 15.28 10.65
C GLN A 248 -57.92 16.03 11.02
N LEU A 249 -56.93 16.11 10.13
CA LEU A 249 -55.66 16.81 10.37
C LEU A 249 -55.85 18.33 10.44
N THR A 250 -56.81 18.86 9.67
CA THR A 250 -57.16 20.29 9.65
C THR A 250 -57.96 20.76 10.87
N ASP A 251 -58.49 19.84 11.67
CA ASP A 251 -59.25 20.16 12.87
C ASP A 251 -58.34 20.84 13.93
N PRO A 252 -58.64 22.10 14.32
CA PRO A 252 -57.85 22.82 15.32
C PRO A 252 -57.94 22.21 16.73
N LEU A 253 -58.88 21.30 17.00
CA LEU A 253 -59.07 20.65 18.29
C LEU A 253 -58.16 19.42 18.52
N LYS A 254 -57.43 18.95 17.50
CA LYS A 254 -56.51 17.79 17.62
C LYS A 254 -55.19 18.18 18.29
N THR A 255 -54.72 17.35 19.22
CA THR A 255 -53.41 17.53 19.88
C THR A 255 -52.24 17.18 18.94
N PRO A 256 -51.02 17.67 19.19
CA PRO A 256 -49.84 17.32 18.37
C PRO A 256 -49.62 15.81 18.21
N ALA A 257 -49.74 15.03 19.31
CA ALA A 257 -49.59 13.58 19.27
C ALA A 257 -50.69 12.88 18.45
N GLN A 258 -51.92 13.41 18.44
CA GLN A 258 -52.99 12.91 17.57
C GLN A 258 -52.70 13.21 16.11
N LYS A 259 -52.20 14.41 15.79
CA LYS A 259 -51.80 14.79 14.43
C LYS A 259 -50.63 13.94 13.92
N GLU A 260 -49.65 13.64 14.77
CA GLU A 260 -48.55 12.73 14.45
C GLU A 260 -49.04 11.31 14.10
N LYS A 261 -49.98 10.77 14.91
CA LYS A 261 -50.60 9.48 14.61
C LYS A 261 -51.41 9.49 13.31
N ILE A 262 -52.15 10.57 13.05
CA ILE A 262 -52.91 10.76 11.79
C ILE A 262 -51.93 10.78 10.61
N ASN A 263 -50.85 11.56 10.68
CA ASN A 263 -49.81 11.61 9.65
C ASN A 263 -49.17 10.25 9.41
N TYR A 264 -48.90 9.48 10.47
CA TYR A 264 -48.41 8.12 10.33
C TYR A 264 -49.39 7.23 9.55
N LEU A 265 -50.69 7.26 9.89
CA LEU A 265 -51.71 6.47 9.19
C LEU A 265 -51.89 6.89 7.73
N ILE A 266 -51.92 8.19 7.45
CA ILE A 266 -51.93 8.72 6.08
C ILE A 266 -50.74 8.13 5.31
N THR A 267 -49.54 8.22 5.89
CA THR A 267 -48.32 7.66 5.27
C THR A 267 -48.45 6.16 4.98
N GLN A 268 -49.03 5.37 5.89
CA GLN A 268 -49.21 3.93 5.67
C GLN A 268 -50.23 3.63 4.55
N TYR A 269 -51.35 4.35 4.50
CA TYR A 269 -52.36 4.15 3.45
C TYR A 269 -51.87 4.65 2.10
N THR A 270 -51.18 5.78 2.05
CA THR A 270 -50.51 6.27 0.83
C THR A 270 -49.51 5.25 0.31
N LYS A 271 -48.65 4.68 1.17
CA LYS A 271 -47.75 3.58 0.76
C LYS A 271 -48.48 2.37 0.19
N ALA A 272 -49.66 2.04 0.73
CA ALA A 272 -50.47 0.94 0.21
C ALA A 272 -51.08 1.26 -1.16
N ILE A 273 -51.50 2.51 -1.38
CA ILE A 273 -51.97 3.03 -2.68
C ILE A 273 -50.82 3.00 -3.70
N ASP A 274 -49.65 3.55 -3.36
CA ASP A 274 -48.48 3.55 -4.24
C ASP A 274 -48.09 2.13 -4.65
N LYS A 275 -48.12 1.18 -3.70
CA LYS A 275 -47.86 -0.24 -3.98
C LYS A 275 -48.90 -0.84 -4.93
N ALA A 276 -50.16 -0.43 -4.82
CA ALA A 276 -51.20 -0.87 -5.74
C ALA A 276 -50.98 -0.31 -7.16
N ASP A 277 -50.55 0.95 -7.29
CA ASP A 277 -50.20 1.54 -8.59
C ASP A 277 -49.03 0.79 -9.25
N MET A 278 -48.04 0.36 -8.46
CA MET A 278 -46.97 -0.52 -8.96
C MET A 278 -47.52 -1.85 -9.50
N TYR A 279 -48.56 -2.42 -8.89
CA TYR A 279 -49.23 -3.61 -9.42
C TYR A 279 -49.95 -3.34 -10.74
N TYR A 280 -50.61 -2.18 -10.90
CA TYR A 280 -51.20 -1.81 -12.19
C TYR A 280 -50.15 -1.64 -13.28
N ASN A 281 -49.03 -0.96 -12.98
CA ASN A 281 -47.93 -0.79 -13.93
C ASN A 281 -47.29 -2.13 -14.30
N MET A 282 -47.15 -3.04 -13.34
CA MET A 282 -46.65 -4.39 -13.59
C MET A 282 -47.63 -5.19 -14.45
N ALA A 283 -48.95 -5.16 -14.16
CA ALA A 283 -49.96 -5.80 -15.01
C ALA A 283 -49.92 -5.28 -16.45
N ALA A 284 -49.80 -3.96 -16.62
CA ALA A 284 -49.69 -3.31 -17.92
C ALA A 284 -48.40 -3.66 -18.69
N SER A 285 -47.40 -4.24 -18.02
CA SER A 285 -46.10 -4.55 -18.61
C SER A 285 -46.04 -5.91 -19.30
N PHE A 286 -46.98 -6.82 -19.03
CA PHE A 286 -46.96 -8.19 -19.54
C PHE A 286 -48.26 -8.56 -20.24
N ASN A 287 -48.18 -9.48 -21.20
CA ASN A 287 -49.30 -9.89 -22.07
C ASN A 287 -49.79 -11.32 -21.80
N PHE A 288 -49.62 -11.84 -20.58
CA PHE A 288 -50.10 -13.18 -20.23
C PHE A 288 -51.63 -13.19 -20.10
N SER A 289 -52.24 -14.25 -20.62
CA SER A 289 -53.68 -14.52 -20.50
C SER A 289 -54.04 -14.89 -19.06
N ALA A 290 -55.33 -14.82 -18.72
CA ALA A 290 -55.84 -15.04 -17.35
C ALA A 290 -55.50 -16.44 -16.78
N ASP A 291 -55.28 -17.45 -17.63
CA ASP A 291 -54.84 -18.79 -17.20
C ASP A 291 -53.33 -18.88 -16.96
N GLY A 292 -52.58 -17.82 -17.27
CA GLY A 292 -51.13 -17.71 -17.16
C GLY A 292 -50.38 -18.03 -18.45
N SER A 293 -51.04 -18.54 -19.48
CA SER A 293 -50.41 -18.85 -20.77
C SER A 293 -50.26 -17.60 -21.65
N LEU A 294 -49.46 -17.71 -22.70
CA LEU A 294 -49.31 -16.68 -23.73
C LEU A 294 -50.04 -17.08 -25.00
N ASP A 295 -50.88 -16.19 -25.53
CA ASP A 295 -51.61 -16.42 -26.77
C ASP A 295 -50.66 -16.61 -27.96
N THR A 296 -51.07 -17.44 -28.94
CA THR A 296 -50.21 -17.77 -30.08
C THR A 296 -49.86 -16.53 -30.91
N GLY A 297 -48.56 -16.25 -31.04
CA GLY A 297 -48.05 -15.10 -31.80
C GLY A 297 -48.03 -13.78 -31.03
N VAL A 298 -48.44 -13.79 -29.77
CA VAL A 298 -48.27 -12.66 -28.84
C VAL A 298 -46.92 -12.81 -28.15
N ALA A 299 -46.18 -11.72 -28.00
CA ALA A 299 -44.95 -11.70 -27.21
C ALA A 299 -45.29 -11.42 -25.74
N PRO A 300 -44.54 -11.98 -24.77
CA PRO A 300 -44.84 -11.78 -23.35
C PRO A 300 -44.76 -10.30 -22.96
N MET A 301 -43.97 -9.52 -23.69
CA MET A 301 -43.93 -8.06 -23.64
C MET A 301 -43.75 -7.50 -25.05
N THR A 302 -44.42 -6.40 -25.36
CA THR A 302 -44.13 -5.59 -26.55
C THR A 302 -42.80 -4.84 -26.39
N GLU A 303 -42.24 -4.30 -27.48
CA GLU A 303 -41.04 -3.44 -27.40
C GLU A 303 -41.24 -2.24 -26.46
N ALA A 304 -42.42 -1.62 -26.47
CA ALA A 304 -42.73 -0.49 -25.61
C ALA A 304 -42.79 -0.90 -24.13
N GLN A 305 -43.45 -2.02 -23.80
CA GLN A 305 -43.48 -2.56 -22.44
C GLN A 305 -42.09 -2.97 -21.96
N LEU A 306 -41.29 -3.62 -22.82
CA LEU A 306 -39.92 -4.00 -22.48
C LEU A 306 -39.03 -2.77 -22.24
N LYS A 307 -39.15 -1.73 -23.09
CA LYS A 307 -38.47 -0.44 -22.90
C LYS A 307 -38.89 0.17 -21.56
N MET A 308 -40.18 0.20 -21.25
CA MET A 308 -40.68 0.73 -19.97
C MET A 308 -40.07 0.00 -18.76
N VAL A 309 -40.15 -1.33 -18.70
CA VAL A 309 -39.62 -2.10 -17.56
C VAL A 309 -38.12 -1.92 -17.40
N THR A 310 -37.38 -1.97 -18.51
CA THR A 310 -35.92 -1.84 -18.47
C THR A 310 -35.45 -0.42 -18.13
N GLU A 311 -36.14 0.62 -18.63
CA GLU A 311 -35.86 2.00 -18.21
C GLU A 311 -36.20 2.21 -16.73
N SER A 312 -37.37 1.74 -16.28
CA SER A 312 -37.77 1.86 -14.87
C SER A 312 -36.75 1.19 -13.96
N TYR A 313 -36.24 0.01 -14.31
CA TYR A 313 -35.20 -0.67 -13.53
C TYR A 313 -33.89 0.13 -13.42
N VAL A 314 -33.43 0.70 -14.55
CA VAL A 314 -32.18 1.48 -14.57
C VAL A 314 -32.35 2.81 -13.83
N LEU A 315 -33.52 3.43 -13.93
CA LEU A 315 -33.81 4.73 -13.30
C LEU A 315 -34.26 4.62 -11.84
N SER A 316 -34.69 3.44 -11.38
CA SER A 316 -35.04 3.21 -9.97
C SER A 316 -33.83 3.06 -9.05
N GLN A 317 -32.62 3.06 -9.62
CA GLN A 317 -31.39 2.90 -8.85
C GLN A 317 -31.17 4.11 -7.93
N PRO A 318 -30.67 3.91 -6.69
CA PRO A 318 -30.43 5.00 -5.76
C PRO A 318 -29.52 6.11 -6.32
N ARG A 319 -28.60 5.72 -7.22
CA ARG A 319 -27.71 6.60 -7.96
C ARG A 319 -27.98 6.43 -9.44
N LEU A 320 -28.14 7.54 -10.17
CA LEU A 320 -28.28 7.49 -11.61
C LEU A 320 -26.93 7.13 -12.24
N THR A 321 -26.90 6.09 -13.08
CA THR A 321 -25.68 5.66 -13.75
C THR A 321 -25.52 6.30 -15.13
N SER A 322 -24.34 6.12 -15.76
CA SER A 322 -24.10 6.59 -17.12
C SER A 322 -25.11 6.01 -18.11
N THR A 323 -25.47 4.73 -17.93
CA THR A 323 -26.51 4.05 -18.70
C THR A 323 -27.87 4.75 -18.54
N GLY A 324 -28.25 5.09 -17.30
CA GLY A 324 -29.48 5.83 -17.01
C GLY A 324 -29.50 7.25 -17.58
N ALA A 325 -28.38 7.96 -17.50
CA ALA A 325 -28.23 9.29 -18.06
C ALA A 325 -28.39 9.30 -19.60
N LEU A 326 -27.84 8.29 -20.29
CA LEU A 326 -28.04 8.12 -21.73
C LEU A 326 -29.50 7.82 -22.10
N LEU A 327 -30.19 7.01 -21.29
CA LEU A 327 -31.63 6.78 -21.47
C LEU A 327 -32.44 8.06 -21.28
N ASN A 328 -32.08 8.87 -20.28
CA ASN A 328 -32.68 10.19 -20.09
C ASN A 328 -32.43 11.10 -21.29
N LYS A 329 -31.19 11.18 -21.80
CA LYS A 329 -30.86 11.94 -23.01
C LYS A 329 -31.72 11.51 -24.20
N GLN A 330 -31.81 10.20 -24.46
CA GLN A 330 -32.63 9.67 -25.54
C GLN A 330 -34.11 10.05 -25.37
N TYR A 331 -34.65 9.87 -24.16
CA TYR A 331 -36.02 10.27 -23.83
C TYR A 331 -36.26 11.76 -24.09
N TYR A 332 -35.31 12.62 -23.71
CA TYR A 332 -35.40 14.06 -23.94
C TYR A 332 -35.42 14.38 -25.44
N GLU A 333 -34.49 13.82 -26.22
CA GLU A 333 -34.42 14.01 -27.67
C GLU A 333 -35.67 13.51 -28.41
N GLU A 334 -36.30 12.42 -27.94
CA GLU A 334 -37.52 11.87 -28.50
C GLU A 334 -38.78 12.66 -28.09
N THR A 335 -38.80 13.23 -26.87
CA THR A 335 -40.02 13.81 -26.29
C THR A 335 -40.09 15.32 -26.49
N ILE A 336 -38.98 16.05 -26.39
CA ILE A 336 -38.98 17.52 -26.43
C ILE A 336 -39.65 18.09 -27.71
N PRO A 337 -39.51 17.51 -28.92
CA PRO A 337 -40.17 18.04 -30.12
C PRO A 337 -41.69 17.88 -30.10
N THR A 338 -42.24 17.08 -29.19
CA THR A 338 -43.69 16.87 -29.03
C THR A 338 -44.34 17.89 -28.09
N ILE A 339 -43.54 18.66 -27.35
CA ILE A 339 -44.00 19.65 -26.38
C ILE A 339 -44.32 20.96 -27.10
N THR A 340 -45.52 21.49 -26.87
CA THR A 340 -46.02 22.69 -27.57
C THR A 340 -46.27 23.87 -26.64
N THR A 341 -46.33 23.65 -25.32
CA THR A 341 -46.57 24.69 -24.32
C THR A 341 -45.62 24.56 -23.13
N LEU A 342 -45.39 25.67 -22.44
CA LEU A 342 -44.62 25.70 -21.21
C LEU A 342 -45.25 24.83 -20.10
N GLU A 343 -46.58 24.78 -20.06
CA GLU A 343 -47.31 23.93 -19.11
C GLU A 343 -47.04 22.44 -19.34
N GLU A 344 -47.04 21.98 -20.60
CA GLU A 344 -46.69 20.61 -20.96
C GLU A 344 -45.25 20.24 -20.55
N LEU A 345 -44.29 21.16 -20.78
CA LEU A 345 -42.90 20.96 -20.36
C LEU A 345 -42.78 20.80 -18.83
N LEU A 346 -43.37 21.72 -18.08
CA LEU A 346 -43.25 21.77 -16.62
C LEU A 346 -44.12 20.71 -15.91
N ASN A 347 -45.14 20.17 -16.57
CA ASN A 347 -45.90 19.01 -16.07
C ASN A 347 -45.16 17.69 -16.30
N ASN A 348 -44.19 17.64 -17.21
CA ASN A 348 -43.33 16.47 -17.40
C ASN A 348 -42.16 16.51 -16.40
N SER A 349 -42.30 15.76 -15.31
CA SER A 349 -41.31 15.73 -14.23
C SER A 349 -39.92 15.29 -14.69
N ARG A 350 -39.83 14.30 -15.60
CA ARG A 350 -38.57 13.81 -16.14
C ARG A 350 -37.86 14.87 -16.98
N LEU A 351 -38.57 15.55 -17.90
CA LEU A 351 -38.00 16.65 -18.68
C LEU A 351 -37.59 17.83 -17.80
N SER A 352 -38.43 18.18 -16.81
CA SER A 352 -38.15 19.27 -15.87
C SER A 352 -36.89 19.01 -15.05
N VAL A 353 -36.75 17.81 -14.47
CA VAL A 353 -35.53 17.45 -13.72
C VAL A 353 -34.30 17.54 -14.62
N MET A 354 -34.35 16.94 -15.80
CA MET A 354 -33.22 16.99 -16.74
C MET A 354 -32.83 18.42 -17.14
N MET A 355 -33.83 19.26 -17.44
CA MET A 355 -33.64 20.66 -17.79
C MET A 355 -32.98 21.44 -16.65
N LEU A 356 -33.49 21.31 -15.42
CA LEU A 356 -32.94 22.01 -14.27
C LEU A 356 -31.51 21.54 -13.96
N THR A 357 -31.24 20.24 -14.06
CA THR A 357 -29.88 19.67 -13.94
C THR A 357 -28.93 20.23 -15.01
N ALA A 358 -29.34 20.28 -16.28
CA ALA A 358 -28.52 20.80 -17.38
C ALA A 358 -28.05 22.24 -17.14
N TYR A 359 -28.89 23.06 -16.49
CA TYR A 359 -28.61 24.47 -16.25
C TYR A 359 -28.18 24.78 -14.80
N ASP A 360 -27.86 23.76 -14.01
CA ASP A 360 -27.43 23.89 -12.61
C ASP A 360 -28.41 24.73 -11.76
N ILE A 361 -29.69 24.40 -11.91
CA ILE A 361 -30.77 25.01 -11.15
C ILE A 361 -31.20 24.02 -10.07
N PRO A 362 -31.21 24.42 -8.78
CA PRO A 362 -31.64 23.56 -7.70
C PRO A 362 -33.05 23.00 -7.95
N LEU A 363 -33.25 21.69 -7.77
CA LEU A 363 -34.57 21.05 -7.91
C LEU A 363 -35.61 21.57 -6.91
N THR A 364 -35.18 22.29 -5.89
CA THR A 364 -36.03 23.00 -4.92
C THR A 364 -36.52 24.35 -5.42
N THR A 365 -36.04 24.83 -6.58
CA THR A 365 -36.50 26.08 -7.19
C THR A 365 -37.98 26.01 -7.46
N SER A 366 -38.71 27.09 -7.16
CA SER A 366 -40.16 27.07 -7.32
C SER A 366 -40.54 26.98 -8.80
N ARG A 367 -41.60 26.22 -9.10
CA ARG A 367 -42.13 26.12 -10.47
C ARG A 367 -42.43 27.51 -11.07
N ALA A 368 -42.96 28.43 -10.26
CA ALA A 368 -43.28 29.78 -10.70
C ALA A 368 -42.04 30.59 -11.11
N ASP A 369 -40.91 30.41 -10.44
CA ASP A 369 -39.65 31.08 -10.82
C ASP A 369 -39.09 30.53 -12.13
N VAL A 370 -39.19 29.21 -12.35
CA VAL A 370 -38.76 28.55 -13.59
C VAL A 370 -39.66 28.99 -14.76
N GLU A 371 -40.98 29.00 -14.55
CA GLU A 371 -41.97 29.46 -15.52
C GLU A 371 -41.73 30.91 -15.91
N TRP A 372 -41.55 31.79 -14.92
CA TRP A 372 -41.24 33.20 -15.14
C TRP A 372 -39.97 33.38 -15.97
N ALA A 373 -38.91 32.63 -15.67
CA ALA A 373 -37.62 32.74 -16.37
C ALA A 373 -37.72 32.33 -17.84
N LEU A 374 -38.45 31.24 -18.13
CA LEU A 374 -38.66 30.74 -19.50
C LEU A 374 -39.52 31.68 -20.36
N GLN A 375 -40.23 32.64 -19.76
CA GLN A 375 -41.02 33.67 -20.46
C GLN A 375 -40.25 34.99 -20.68
N GLN A 376 -39.03 35.12 -20.18
CA GLN A 376 -38.27 36.38 -20.29
C GLN A 376 -37.63 36.56 -21.67
N ASP A 377 -37.67 37.78 -22.20
CA ASP A 377 -36.91 38.15 -23.40
C ASP A 377 -35.43 38.27 -23.04
N THR A 378 -34.62 37.38 -23.59
CA THR A 378 -33.18 37.32 -23.34
C THR A 378 -32.37 38.18 -24.32
N SER A 379 -33.00 38.80 -25.31
CA SER A 379 -32.34 39.69 -26.27
C SER A 379 -32.06 41.09 -25.70
N ASP A 380 -32.79 41.50 -24.66
CA ASP A 380 -32.59 42.75 -23.94
C ASP A 380 -31.57 42.58 -22.78
N PRO A 381 -30.33 43.08 -22.92
CA PRO A 381 -29.31 42.94 -21.88
C PRO A 381 -29.64 43.67 -20.57
N ASP A 382 -30.60 44.60 -20.56
CA ASP A 382 -31.07 45.30 -19.36
C ASP A 382 -32.32 44.64 -18.74
N GLY A 383 -32.77 43.50 -19.28
CA GLY A 383 -33.94 42.77 -18.82
C GLY A 383 -33.80 42.15 -17.41
N GLU A 384 -34.93 41.96 -16.72
CA GLU A 384 -34.96 41.50 -15.31
C GLU A 384 -34.32 40.10 -15.12
N ILE A 385 -34.30 39.26 -16.16
CA ILE A 385 -33.63 37.95 -16.14
C ILE A 385 -32.14 38.05 -15.83
N TYR A 386 -31.47 39.13 -16.25
CA TYR A 386 -30.04 39.35 -16.02
C TYR A 386 -29.70 39.70 -14.56
N THR A 387 -30.72 39.80 -13.69
CA THR A 387 -30.56 39.88 -12.23
C THR A 387 -30.48 38.51 -11.55
N LYS A 388 -30.76 37.42 -12.27
CA LYS A 388 -30.75 36.03 -11.78
C LYS A 388 -29.38 35.38 -11.97
N SER A 389 -29.26 34.12 -11.55
CA SER A 389 -28.05 33.33 -11.73
C SER A 389 -27.74 33.07 -13.21
N GLU A 390 -26.46 32.83 -13.52
CA GLU A 390 -26.03 32.46 -14.88
C GLU A 390 -26.78 31.24 -15.41
N GLY A 391 -27.03 30.24 -14.56
CA GLY A 391 -27.84 29.06 -14.90
C GLY A 391 -29.28 29.41 -15.30
N MET A 392 -29.92 30.36 -14.61
CA MET A 392 -31.28 30.78 -14.94
C MET A 392 -31.34 31.60 -16.24
N ILE A 393 -30.33 32.44 -16.49
CA ILE A 393 -30.18 33.16 -17.76
C ILE A 393 -29.95 32.18 -18.91
N ALA A 394 -29.10 31.17 -18.69
CA ALA A 394 -28.82 30.13 -19.68
C ALA A 394 -30.06 29.27 -19.97
N LEU A 395 -30.86 28.95 -18.95
CA LEU A 395 -32.14 28.26 -19.11
C LEU A 395 -33.09 29.08 -20.00
N ALA A 396 -33.27 30.37 -19.71
CA ALA A 396 -34.15 31.23 -20.51
C ALA A 396 -33.73 31.30 -21.99
N LYS A 397 -32.42 31.26 -22.28
CA LYS A 397 -31.88 31.26 -23.65
C LYS A 397 -32.02 29.91 -24.37
N ALA A 398 -32.28 28.84 -23.62
CA ALA A 398 -32.30 27.49 -24.16
C ALA A 398 -33.63 27.10 -24.81
N PHE A 399 -34.67 27.92 -24.66
CA PHE A 399 -36.02 27.61 -25.12
C PHE A 399 -36.63 28.80 -25.88
N ASN A 400 -37.43 28.50 -26.91
CA ASN A 400 -38.05 29.48 -27.79
C ASN A 400 -39.52 29.76 -27.41
N PHE A 401 -39.77 30.08 -26.13
CA PHE A 401 -41.11 30.45 -25.65
C PHE A 401 -41.39 31.94 -25.83
N GLU A 402 -42.66 32.26 -26.12
CA GLU A 402 -43.20 33.62 -26.08
C GLU A 402 -43.56 34.03 -24.64
N ALA A 403 -43.85 35.32 -24.43
CA ALA A 403 -44.21 35.86 -23.12
C ALA A 403 -45.49 35.24 -22.49
N ASP A 404 -46.33 34.59 -23.30
CA ASP A 404 -47.52 33.85 -22.84
C ASP A 404 -47.28 32.34 -22.63
N GLY A 405 -46.04 31.86 -22.81
CA GLY A 405 -45.64 30.47 -22.65
C GLY A 405 -45.99 29.57 -23.85
N SER A 406 -46.45 30.15 -24.96
CA SER A 406 -46.65 29.44 -26.24
C SER A 406 -45.38 29.45 -27.09
N ILE A 407 -45.38 28.67 -28.18
CA ILE A 407 -44.30 28.65 -29.19
C ILE A 407 -44.85 29.23 -30.49
N THR A 408 -44.07 30.09 -31.15
CA THR A 408 -44.42 30.63 -32.47
C THR A 408 -44.66 29.48 -33.49
N PRO A 409 -45.79 29.46 -34.21
CA PRO A 409 -46.09 28.39 -35.16
C PRO A 409 -44.98 28.18 -36.20
N GLY A 410 -44.44 26.96 -36.27
CA GLY A 410 -43.35 26.60 -37.18
C GLY A 410 -41.94 26.79 -36.62
N MET A 411 -41.81 27.24 -35.37
CA MET A 411 -40.55 27.16 -34.61
C MET A 411 -40.55 25.93 -33.70
N ASP A 412 -39.36 25.36 -33.50
CA ASP A 412 -39.15 24.31 -32.52
C ASP A 412 -38.97 24.92 -31.11
N ILE A 413 -39.45 24.20 -30.09
CA ILE A 413 -39.25 24.57 -28.68
C ILE A 413 -37.76 24.79 -28.35
N GLN A 414 -36.89 24.01 -28.98
CA GLN A 414 -35.44 24.17 -29.01
C GLN A 414 -34.96 23.91 -30.43
N ASP A 415 -34.06 24.76 -30.93
CA ASP A 415 -33.32 24.48 -32.16
C ASP A 415 -32.23 23.41 -31.93
N ALA A 416 -31.54 23.01 -33.00
CA ALA A 416 -30.54 21.95 -32.93
C ALA A 416 -29.35 22.28 -31.99
N ASP A 417 -28.93 23.54 -31.91
CA ASP A 417 -27.82 23.96 -31.08
C ASP A 417 -28.25 24.05 -29.61
N GLN A 418 -29.47 24.56 -29.35
CA GLN A 418 -30.10 24.57 -28.04
C GLN A 418 -30.27 23.14 -27.49
N LEU A 419 -30.85 22.24 -28.29
CA LEU A 419 -31.05 20.83 -27.93
C LEU A 419 -29.72 20.14 -27.61
N TYR A 420 -28.71 20.32 -28.47
CA TYR A 420 -27.37 19.77 -28.23
C TYR A 420 -26.76 20.33 -26.95
N THR A 421 -26.89 21.63 -26.71
CA THR A 421 -26.37 22.28 -25.49
C THR A 421 -27.04 21.74 -24.24
N THR A 422 -28.38 21.65 -24.22
CA THR A 422 -29.13 21.13 -23.07
C THR A 422 -28.74 19.69 -22.77
N THR A 423 -28.73 18.82 -23.79
CA THR A 423 -28.42 17.39 -23.60
C THR A 423 -26.95 17.15 -23.25
N SER A 424 -26.02 17.89 -23.84
CA SER A 424 -24.60 17.83 -23.48
C SER A 424 -24.35 18.30 -22.05
N ASN A 425 -24.99 19.40 -21.64
CA ASN A 425 -24.88 19.89 -20.27
C ASN A 425 -25.48 18.91 -19.26
N TYR A 426 -26.61 18.28 -19.59
CA TYR A 426 -27.21 17.25 -18.75
C TYR A 426 -26.24 16.07 -18.54
N ILE A 427 -25.65 15.53 -19.63
CA ILE A 427 -24.68 14.42 -19.53
C ILE A 427 -23.43 14.81 -18.74
N GLY A 428 -23.03 16.08 -18.77
CA GLY A 428 -21.91 16.57 -17.98
C GLY A 428 -22.22 16.80 -16.50
N LYS A 429 -23.50 16.82 -16.09
CA LYS A 429 -23.93 17.26 -14.74
C LYS A 429 -24.86 16.30 -14.00
N TYR A 430 -25.32 15.22 -14.62
CA TYR A 430 -26.35 14.35 -14.06
C TYR A 430 -25.96 13.73 -12.71
N ASN A 431 -24.66 13.59 -12.44
CA ASN A 431 -24.10 12.98 -11.25
C ASN A 431 -23.32 13.95 -10.35
N ASP A 432 -23.31 15.27 -10.63
CA ASP A 432 -22.54 16.25 -9.85
C ASP A 432 -22.89 16.20 -8.34
N ALA A 433 -24.18 16.09 -8.02
CA ALA A 433 -24.65 15.99 -6.64
C ALA A 433 -24.20 14.69 -5.95
N ASP A 434 -24.13 13.59 -6.70
CA ASP A 434 -23.64 12.30 -6.18
C ASP A 434 -22.12 12.34 -6.00
N GLU A 435 -21.37 12.96 -6.92
CA GLU A 435 -19.93 13.17 -6.80
C GLU A 435 -19.59 14.06 -5.59
N GLU A 436 -20.36 15.12 -5.36
CA GLU A 436 -20.23 15.96 -4.17
C GLU A 436 -20.51 15.17 -2.88
N ALA A 437 -21.56 14.33 -2.88
CA ALA A 437 -21.89 13.47 -1.75
C ALA A 437 -20.80 12.42 -1.47
N ASP A 438 -20.21 11.83 -2.51
CA ASP A 438 -19.08 10.90 -2.40
C ASP A 438 -17.85 11.59 -1.83
N ALA A 439 -17.49 12.78 -2.34
CA ALA A 439 -16.38 13.57 -1.83
C ALA A 439 -16.57 13.92 -0.35
N ALA A 440 -17.80 14.27 0.05
CA ALA A 440 -18.16 14.53 1.45
C ALA A 440 -18.07 13.26 2.31
N ALA A 441 -18.47 12.10 1.79
CA ALA A 441 -18.34 10.82 2.49
C ALA A 441 -16.87 10.42 2.72
N ILE A 442 -16.02 10.56 1.69
CA ILE A 442 -14.58 10.33 1.76
C ILE A 442 -13.94 11.27 2.80
N ALA A 443 -14.29 12.56 2.77
CA ALA A 443 -13.76 13.54 3.73
C ALA A 443 -14.14 13.20 5.18
N LYS A 444 -15.40 12.79 5.42
CA LYS A 444 -15.86 12.36 6.75
C LYS A 444 -15.16 11.08 7.21
N TYR A 445 -14.98 10.11 6.32
CA TYR A 445 -14.26 8.88 6.63
C TYR A 445 -12.81 9.18 7.04
N LYS A 446 -12.07 9.97 6.25
CA LYS A 446 -10.70 10.42 6.58
C LYS A 446 -10.63 11.15 7.92
N LEU A 447 -11.63 11.97 8.24
CA LEU A 447 -11.71 12.70 9.50
C LEU A 447 -11.90 11.78 10.71
N TYR A 448 -12.77 10.76 10.60
CA TYR A 448 -13.18 9.95 11.74
C TYR A 448 -12.32 8.72 11.97
N ILE A 449 -11.72 8.14 10.92
CA ILE A 449 -10.99 6.88 11.07
C ILE A 449 -9.88 6.97 12.12
N GLY A 450 -9.12 8.07 12.14
CA GLY A 450 -8.05 8.31 13.12
C GLY A 450 -8.51 8.48 14.58
N LEU A 451 -9.83 8.53 14.84
CA LEU A 451 -10.40 8.60 16.19
C LEU A 451 -10.76 7.21 16.75
N THR A 452 -10.78 6.19 15.90
CA THR A 452 -11.11 4.82 16.32
C THR A 452 -10.02 4.30 17.25
N SER A 453 -10.41 3.85 18.45
CA SER A 453 -9.46 3.44 19.49
C SER A 453 -9.26 1.92 19.60
N ASN A 454 -10.25 1.13 19.17
CA ASN A 454 -10.21 -0.34 19.15
C ASN A 454 -11.43 -0.87 18.38
N LEU A 455 -11.55 -2.20 18.26
CA LEU A 455 -12.62 -2.85 17.52
C LEU A 455 -14.01 -2.64 18.14
N ASP A 456 -14.12 -2.56 19.47
CA ASP A 456 -15.41 -2.33 20.11
C ASP A 456 -15.92 -0.90 19.85
N ASP A 457 -15.03 0.08 19.79
CA ASP A 457 -15.31 1.45 19.35
C ASP A 457 -15.76 1.49 17.88
N PHE A 458 -15.03 0.81 16.99
CA PHE A 458 -15.39 0.67 15.57
C PHE A 458 -16.77 0.01 15.36
N LEU A 459 -17.12 -0.97 16.19
CA LEU A 459 -18.41 -1.69 16.14
C LEU A 459 -19.52 -1.01 16.94
N SER A 460 -19.25 0.14 17.56
CA SER A 460 -20.22 0.85 18.37
C SER A 460 -21.37 1.46 17.55
N ALA A 461 -22.38 1.95 18.27
CA ALA A 461 -23.51 2.68 17.71
C ALA A 461 -23.25 4.20 17.60
N GLU A 462 -22.03 4.65 17.85
CA GLU A 462 -21.68 6.07 17.71
C GLU A 462 -21.76 6.50 16.23
N PRO A 463 -22.27 7.70 15.91
CA PRO A 463 -22.45 8.14 14.52
C PRO A 463 -21.16 8.11 13.68
N ALA A 464 -20.01 8.42 14.29
CA ALA A 464 -18.71 8.36 13.62
C ALA A 464 -18.31 6.92 13.27
N ALA A 465 -18.50 5.97 14.20
CA ALA A 465 -18.24 4.55 13.99
C ALA A 465 -19.16 3.95 12.92
N ILE A 466 -20.45 4.33 12.91
CA ILE A 466 -21.40 3.95 11.85
C ILE A 466 -20.90 4.46 10.49
N THR A 467 -20.51 5.74 10.40
CA THR A 467 -20.02 6.35 9.15
C THR A 467 -18.81 5.60 8.60
N ILE A 468 -17.83 5.27 9.44
CA ILE A 468 -16.63 4.53 9.04
C ILE A 468 -17.01 3.13 8.54
N ARG A 469 -17.81 2.41 9.33
CA ARG A 469 -18.19 1.02 9.04
C ARG A 469 -19.03 0.91 7.77
N GLU A 470 -20.02 1.78 7.58
CA GLU A 470 -20.86 1.79 6.38
C GLU A 470 -20.06 2.16 5.13
N PHE A 471 -19.13 3.12 5.24
CA PHE A 471 -18.23 3.45 4.13
C PHE A 471 -17.40 2.23 3.70
N ALA A 472 -16.79 1.54 4.67
CA ALA A 472 -15.98 0.35 4.40
C ALA A 472 -16.81 -0.82 3.83
N LEU A 473 -18.00 -1.08 4.38
CA LEU A 473 -18.90 -2.13 3.88
C LEU A 473 -19.36 -1.82 2.45
N LYS A 474 -19.72 -0.56 2.17
CA LYS A 474 -20.12 -0.10 0.83
C LYS A 474 -18.99 -0.28 -0.18
N ALA A 475 -17.74 0.01 0.20
CA ALA A 475 -16.58 -0.18 -0.67
C ALA A 475 -16.47 -1.62 -1.19
N PHE A 476 -16.71 -2.62 -0.33
CA PHE A 476 -16.66 -4.02 -0.71
C PHE A 476 -18.00 -4.61 -1.15
N ASN A 477 -19.01 -3.77 -1.43
CA ASN A 477 -20.36 -4.20 -1.80
C ASN A 477 -20.98 -5.20 -0.81
N ILE A 478 -20.86 -4.91 0.49
CA ILE A 478 -21.48 -5.66 1.58
C ILE A 478 -22.62 -4.81 2.15
N SER A 479 -23.84 -5.33 2.13
CA SER A 479 -24.97 -4.60 2.73
C SER A 479 -24.85 -4.61 4.27
N PRO A 480 -25.16 -3.50 4.98
CA PRO A 480 -25.25 -3.50 6.43
C PRO A 480 -26.22 -4.56 6.99
N ASP A 481 -27.25 -4.93 6.23
CA ASP A 481 -28.21 -5.97 6.61
C ASP A 481 -27.71 -7.40 6.35
N GLU A 482 -26.63 -7.55 5.58
CA GLU A 482 -26.01 -8.84 5.25
C GLU A 482 -25.16 -9.39 6.40
N VAL A 483 -24.66 -8.52 7.28
CA VAL A 483 -23.68 -8.87 8.31
C VAL A 483 -23.99 -8.24 9.66
N SER A 484 -23.97 -9.04 10.72
CA SER A 484 -24.13 -8.54 12.09
C SER A 484 -22.79 -8.04 12.67
N THR A 485 -22.86 -7.16 13.66
CA THR A 485 -21.67 -6.70 14.41
C THR A 485 -20.90 -7.84 15.07
N TYR A 486 -21.59 -8.90 15.51
CA TYR A 486 -20.94 -10.12 16.01
C TYR A 486 -20.08 -10.78 14.94
N LYS A 487 -20.61 -10.93 13.73
CA LYS A 487 -19.87 -11.53 12.62
C LYS A 487 -18.71 -10.66 12.17
N LEU A 488 -18.91 -9.34 12.11
CA LEU A 488 -17.81 -8.38 11.86
C LEU A 488 -16.71 -8.49 12.91
N LYS A 489 -17.06 -8.64 14.20
CA LYS A 489 -16.07 -8.87 15.25
C LYS A 489 -15.21 -10.10 14.94
N GLN A 490 -15.83 -11.21 14.55
CA GLN A 490 -15.08 -12.43 14.18
C GLN A 490 -14.21 -12.25 12.93
N VAL A 491 -14.68 -11.48 11.93
CA VAL A 491 -13.91 -11.14 10.73
C VAL A 491 -12.65 -10.36 11.10
N PHE A 492 -12.80 -9.27 11.87
CA PHE A 492 -11.69 -8.37 12.22
C PHE A 492 -10.71 -8.94 13.25
N THR A 493 -11.13 -9.85 14.13
CA THR A 493 -10.20 -10.53 15.05
C THR A 493 -9.55 -11.79 14.46
N SER A 494 -9.85 -12.13 13.21
CA SER A 494 -9.26 -13.28 12.53
C SER A 494 -8.15 -12.83 11.59
N ASP A 495 -7.06 -13.58 11.50
CA ASP A 495 -5.95 -13.26 10.62
C ASP A 495 -6.38 -13.48 9.14
N PRO A 496 -6.53 -12.43 8.31
CA PRO A 496 -6.94 -12.59 6.93
C PRO A 496 -5.86 -13.20 6.03
N TYR A 497 -4.65 -13.42 6.55
CA TYR A 497 -3.52 -14.02 5.84
C TYR A 497 -3.31 -15.49 6.19
N ASP A 498 -3.90 -16.00 7.28
CA ASP A 498 -3.95 -17.44 7.57
C ASP A 498 -5.08 -18.10 6.76
N PRO A 499 -4.78 -19.02 5.81
CA PRO A 499 -5.80 -19.71 5.01
C PRO A 499 -6.83 -20.51 5.83
N ASN A 500 -6.51 -20.83 7.08
CA ASN A 500 -7.37 -21.58 8.00
C ASN A 500 -8.17 -20.68 8.95
N SER A 501 -7.99 -19.36 8.86
CA SER A 501 -8.68 -18.42 9.73
C SER A 501 -10.19 -18.37 9.48
N TYR A 502 -10.92 -17.79 10.44
CA TYR A 502 -12.37 -17.63 10.33
C TYR A 502 -12.77 -16.89 9.05
N VAL A 503 -12.16 -15.75 8.74
CA VAL A 503 -12.51 -14.98 7.53
C VAL A 503 -12.21 -15.75 6.24
N ASN A 504 -11.09 -16.48 6.16
CA ASN A 504 -10.76 -17.32 4.98
C ASN A 504 -11.65 -18.58 4.87
N SER A 505 -12.22 -19.03 5.99
CA SER A 505 -13.20 -20.13 6.00
C SER A 505 -14.56 -19.73 5.42
N MET A 506 -14.89 -18.42 5.37
CA MET A 506 -16.15 -17.92 4.82
C MET A 506 -16.27 -18.08 3.30
N LYS A 507 -15.14 -18.24 2.60
CA LYS A 507 -15.07 -18.34 1.13
C LYS A 507 -15.72 -17.14 0.40
N ASP A 508 -15.65 -15.98 1.04
CA ASP A 508 -16.14 -14.71 0.49
C ASP A 508 -15.01 -13.69 0.59
N ASP A 509 -14.40 -13.38 -0.56
CA ASP A 509 -13.22 -12.51 -0.64
C ASP A 509 -13.53 -11.09 -0.14
N ARG A 510 -14.79 -10.63 -0.25
CA ARG A 510 -15.19 -9.29 0.23
C ARG A 510 -14.87 -9.10 1.71
N PHE A 511 -15.10 -10.12 2.54
CA PHE A 511 -14.78 -10.07 3.97
C PHE A 511 -13.29 -10.19 4.25
N VAL A 512 -12.55 -10.93 3.42
CA VAL A 512 -11.09 -11.02 3.51
C VAL A 512 -10.47 -9.65 3.23
N GLN A 513 -10.86 -9.00 2.13
CA GLN A 513 -10.38 -7.65 1.79
C GLN A 513 -10.81 -6.61 2.83
N LEU A 514 -12.05 -6.70 3.33
CA LEU A 514 -12.51 -5.86 4.44
C LEU A 514 -11.62 -6.01 5.67
N ALA A 515 -11.29 -7.24 6.08
CA ALA A 515 -10.40 -7.46 7.22
C ALA A 515 -8.98 -6.89 6.97
N LYS A 516 -8.43 -7.08 5.76
CA LYS A 516 -7.10 -6.56 5.37
C LYS A 516 -7.03 -5.03 5.36
N ALA A 517 -8.15 -4.35 5.15
CA ALA A 517 -8.20 -2.90 5.13
C ALA A 517 -7.89 -2.26 6.50
N PHE A 518 -7.95 -3.01 7.61
CA PHE A 518 -7.78 -2.49 8.98
C PHE A 518 -6.74 -3.28 9.78
N ASN A 519 -6.00 -2.59 10.65
CA ASN A 519 -4.95 -3.16 11.50
C ASN A 519 -5.51 -3.53 12.89
N PHE A 520 -6.52 -4.40 12.96
CA PHE A 520 -6.96 -4.94 14.25
C PHE A 520 -6.12 -6.14 14.68
N ALA A 521 -5.75 -6.20 15.96
CA ALA A 521 -5.12 -7.36 16.56
C ALA A 521 -6.18 -8.44 16.93
N PRO A 522 -5.77 -9.70 17.17
CA PRO A 522 -6.70 -10.77 17.53
C PRO A 522 -7.52 -10.53 18.81
N ASP A 523 -7.05 -9.67 19.71
CA ASP A 523 -7.76 -9.27 20.92
C ASP A 523 -8.71 -8.06 20.71
N GLY A 524 -8.73 -7.50 19.50
CA GLY A 524 -9.54 -6.33 19.12
C GLY A 524 -8.88 -4.98 19.41
N SER A 525 -7.65 -4.94 19.93
CA SER A 525 -6.85 -3.72 19.99
C SER A 525 -6.39 -3.28 18.58
N ILE A 526 -5.83 -2.07 18.47
CA ILE A 526 -5.19 -1.62 17.23
C ILE A 526 -3.80 -2.24 17.21
N GLY A 527 -3.55 -3.09 16.23
CA GLY A 527 -2.25 -3.71 16.00
C GLY A 527 -1.27 -2.78 15.31
N SER A 528 0.00 -3.18 15.30
CA SER A 528 1.02 -2.52 14.50
C SER A 528 0.70 -2.68 13.00
N PRO A 529 0.79 -1.61 12.20
CA PRO A 529 0.58 -1.71 10.76
C PRO A 529 1.62 -2.63 10.09
N ARG A 530 1.20 -3.25 8.99
CA ARG A 530 2.10 -4.06 8.15
C ARG A 530 2.92 -3.12 7.27
N TYR A 531 4.16 -2.85 7.65
CA TYR A 531 5.08 -2.08 6.81
C TYR A 531 5.96 -3.01 5.97
N ALA A 532 6.28 -2.56 4.76
CA ALA A 532 7.24 -3.24 3.89
C ALA A 532 8.64 -3.26 4.52
N GLN A 533 9.01 -2.22 5.27
CA GLN A 533 10.24 -2.12 6.07
C GLN A 533 9.95 -1.48 7.43
N SER A 534 10.75 -1.80 8.45
CA SER A 534 10.68 -1.10 9.73
C SER A 534 11.25 0.32 9.64
N GLU A 535 10.86 1.19 10.56
CA GLU A 535 11.36 2.58 10.61
C GLU A 535 12.89 2.67 10.82
N ASN A 536 13.46 1.70 11.55
CA ASN A 536 14.90 1.57 11.71
C ASN A 536 15.59 1.16 10.40
N GLU A 537 14.99 0.25 9.62
CA GLU A 537 15.49 -0.10 8.28
C GLU A 537 15.43 1.09 7.31
N ILE A 538 14.31 1.82 7.30
CA ILE A 538 14.17 3.03 6.47
C ILE A 538 15.27 4.03 6.82
N THR A 539 15.51 4.28 8.11
CA THR A 539 16.53 5.22 8.59
C THR A 539 17.94 4.75 8.21
N ARG A 540 18.22 3.46 8.32
CA ARG A 540 19.51 2.87 7.96
C ARG A 540 19.79 3.02 6.47
N ILE A 541 18.85 2.60 5.62
CA ILE A 541 18.97 2.64 4.16
C ILE A 541 19.12 4.08 3.68
N THR A 542 18.28 4.99 4.17
CA THR A 542 18.36 6.41 3.78
C THR A 542 19.67 7.06 4.20
N LYS A 543 20.22 6.72 5.37
CA LYS A 543 21.55 7.18 5.79
C LYS A 543 22.67 6.57 4.95
N ALA A 544 22.62 5.27 4.67
CA ALA A 544 23.62 4.60 3.85
C ALA A 544 23.62 5.14 2.42
N TYR A 545 22.43 5.35 1.83
CA TYR A 545 22.26 6.05 0.57
C TYR A 545 22.86 7.46 0.61
N TYR A 546 22.54 8.23 1.66
CA TYR A 546 23.09 9.59 1.81
C TYR A 546 24.61 9.57 1.81
N THR A 547 25.22 8.74 2.66
CA THR A 547 26.68 8.59 2.74
C THR A 547 27.29 8.15 1.40
N ALA A 548 26.68 7.18 0.71
CA ALA A 548 27.19 6.68 -0.56
C ALA A 548 27.22 7.77 -1.65
N VAL A 549 26.17 8.59 -1.73
CA VAL A 549 26.09 9.67 -2.73
C VAL A 549 26.98 10.85 -2.37
N THR A 550 26.90 11.35 -1.13
CA THR A 550 27.62 12.57 -0.72
C THR A 550 29.11 12.36 -0.56
N ARG A 551 29.56 11.11 -0.42
CA ARG A 551 30.99 10.79 -0.46
C ARG A 551 31.61 11.15 -1.81
N LEU A 552 30.92 10.88 -2.92
CA LEU A 552 31.42 11.15 -4.26
C LEU A 552 31.13 12.59 -4.74
N ASP A 553 30.06 13.20 -4.23
CA ASP A 553 29.69 14.60 -4.49
C ASP A 553 29.11 15.25 -3.23
N ASP A 554 29.97 15.93 -2.47
CA ASP A 554 29.60 16.61 -1.22
C ASP A 554 29.04 18.03 -1.43
N SER A 555 28.72 18.39 -2.68
CA SER A 555 28.13 19.71 -2.97
C SER A 555 26.76 19.88 -2.30
N GLU A 556 26.43 21.12 -1.91
CA GLU A 556 25.12 21.44 -1.31
C GLU A 556 23.95 21.03 -2.22
N SER A 557 24.14 21.08 -3.54
CA SER A 557 23.14 20.63 -4.50
C SER A 557 22.92 19.11 -4.43
N SER A 558 23.99 18.33 -4.34
CA SER A 558 23.95 16.88 -4.20
C SER A 558 23.31 16.46 -2.87
N LYS A 559 23.71 17.09 -1.75
CA LYS A 559 23.10 16.89 -0.43
C LYS A 559 21.59 17.12 -0.45
N ALA A 560 21.16 18.27 -0.96
CA ALA A 560 19.74 18.62 -1.04
C ALA A 560 18.93 17.67 -1.95
N ALA A 561 19.51 17.21 -3.07
CA ALA A 561 18.88 16.20 -3.93
C ALA A 561 18.75 14.85 -3.21
N THR A 562 19.80 14.45 -2.49
CA THR A 562 19.86 13.19 -1.74
C THR A 562 18.86 13.18 -0.58
N GLU A 563 18.70 14.29 0.14
CA GLU A 563 17.66 14.46 1.18
C GLU A 563 16.24 14.31 0.61
N LYS A 564 16.00 14.81 -0.61
CA LYS A 564 14.72 14.63 -1.30
C LYS A 564 14.45 13.17 -1.64
N GLU A 565 15.44 12.43 -2.13
CA GLU A 565 15.29 11.00 -2.40
C GLU A 565 15.09 10.20 -1.11
N ALA A 566 15.82 10.51 -0.04
CA ALA A 566 15.62 9.89 1.27
C ALA A 566 14.20 10.15 1.83
N SER A 567 13.71 11.39 1.71
CA SER A 567 12.35 11.76 2.12
C SER A 567 11.31 11.02 1.27
N TYR A 568 11.52 10.93 -0.04
CA TYR A 568 10.65 10.20 -0.96
C TYR A 568 10.58 8.71 -0.62
N TYR A 569 11.73 8.07 -0.38
CA TYR A 569 11.83 6.66 0.01
C TYR A 569 11.01 6.39 1.27
N ARG A 570 11.21 7.21 2.32
CA ARG A 570 10.46 7.12 3.58
C ARG A 570 8.96 7.25 3.36
N THR A 571 8.51 8.30 2.67
CA THR A 571 7.07 8.54 2.45
C THR A 571 6.44 7.44 1.61
N ARG A 572 7.13 6.96 0.57
CA ARG A 572 6.55 5.94 -0.31
C ARG A 572 6.44 4.58 0.37
N LEU A 573 7.39 4.20 1.22
CA LEU A 573 7.32 2.96 1.99
C LEU A 573 6.20 2.91 3.03
N GLN A 574 5.70 4.07 3.47
CA GLN A 574 4.50 4.13 4.32
C GLN A 574 3.23 3.70 3.58
N THR A 575 3.26 3.71 2.25
CA THR A 575 2.11 3.37 1.39
C THR A 575 2.35 2.18 0.47
N LEU A 576 3.47 1.47 0.62
CA LEU A 576 3.85 0.39 -0.26
C LEU A 576 3.33 -0.94 0.28
N GLU A 577 2.69 -1.76 -0.57
CA GLU A 577 2.07 -3.03 -0.15
C GLU A 577 2.66 -4.27 -0.84
N THR A 578 3.28 -4.09 -2.01
CA THR A 578 3.80 -5.22 -2.80
C THR A 578 5.20 -4.99 -3.34
N VAL A 579 5.90 -6.09 -3.61
CA VAL A 579 7.18 -6.09 -4.33
C VAL A 579 7.03 -5.42 -5.69
N ASP A 580 5.92 -5.63 -6.41
CA ASP A 580 5.73 -5.03 -7.74
C ASP A 580 5.63 -3.50 -7.70
N GLU A 581 5.00 -2.94 -6.68
CA GLU A 581 4.97 -1.48 -6.49
C GLU A 581 6.36 -0.91 -6.25
N LEU A 582 7.19 -1.61 -5.46
CA LEU A 582 8.59 -1.24 -5.25
C LEU A 582 9.38 -1.34 -6.55
N LEU A 583 9.20 -2.43 -7.28
CA LEU A 583 9.92 -2.71 -8.51
C LEU A 583 9.49 -1.81 -9.66
N ALA A 584 8.27 -1.29 -9.68
CA ALA A 584 7.83 -0.29 -10.65
C ALA A 584 8.51 1.07 -10.41
N ASP A 585 8.86 1.38 -9.16
CA ASP A 585 9.47 2.66 -8.78
C ASP A 585 10.99 2.64 -8.87
N THR A 586 11.52 3.23 -9.94
CA THR A 586 12.97 3.29 -10.18
C THR A 586 13.72 4.09 -9.10
N ARG A 587 13.08 5.07 -8.45
CA ARG A 587 13.73 5.85 -7.39
C ARG A 587 13.93 5.00 -6.15
N LEU A 588 12.94 4.20 -5.76
CA LEU A 588 13.07 3.26 -4.64
C LEU A 588 14.14 2.22 -4.89
N ARG A 589 14.15 1.60 -6.07
CA ARG A 589 15.19 0.63 -6.44
C ARG A 589 16.58 1.25 -6.35
N ASN A 590 16.76 2.46 -6.86
CA ASN A 590 18.06 3.13 -6.85
C ASN A 590 18.54 3.44 -5.42
N VAL A 591 17.66 3.98 -4.57
CA VAL A 591 18.01 4.24 -3.16
C VAL A 591 18.45 2.96 -2.47
N LEU A 592 17.69 1.89 -2.64
CA LEU A 592 17.95 0.59 -2.03
C LEU A 592 19.29 -0.02 -2.51
N LEU A 593 19.51 -0.08 -3.83
CA LEU A 593 20.70 -0.68 -4.41
C LEU A 593 21.96 0.10 -4.03
N VAL A 594 21.93 1.43 -4.15
CA VAL A 594 23.08 2.28 -3.81
C VAL A 594 23.39 2.23 -2.31
N ALA A 595 22.38 2.19 -1.44
CA ALA A 595 22.56 2.05 0.00
C ALA A 595 23.31 0.77 0.39
N GLU A 596 23.09 -0.31 -0.34
CA GLU A 596 23.74 -1.61 -0.10
C GLU A 596 25.01 -1.82 -0.96
N GLY A 597 25.51 -0.75 -1.59
CA GLY A 597 26.75 -0.78 -2.37
C GLY A 597 26.64 -1.44 -3.75
N LEU A 598 25.42 -1.74 -4.20
CA LEU A 598 25.15 -2.34 -5.50
C LEU A 598 24.97 -1.27 -6.57
N ARG A 599 25.51 -1.52 -7.77
CA ARG A 599 25.33 -0.61 -8.91
C ARG A 599 23.97 -0.85 -9.57
N PRO A 600 23.09 0.16 -9.67
CA PRO A 600 21.75 -0.04 -10.25
C PRO A 600 21.74 -0.58 -11.68
N VAL A 601 22.80 -0.29 -12.46
CA VAL A 601 22.94 -0.75 -13.85
C VAL A 601 23.24 -2.24 -13.99
N ASP A 602 23.73 -2.90 -12.94
CA ASP A 602 24.07 -4.32 -12.96
C ASP A 602 22.90 -5.21 -12.49
N VAL A 603 21.86 -4.62 -11.90
CA VAL A 603 20.77 -5.35 -11.26
C VAL A 603 19.49 -5.14 -12.06
N SER A 604 19.01 -6.22 -12.67
CA SER A 604 17.71 -6.23 -13.37
C SER A 604 16.54 -6.25 -12.40
N THR A 605 15.37 -5.80 -12.85
CA THR A 605 14.12 -5.86 -12.08
C THR A 605 13.76 -7.30 -11.73
N GLU A 606 13.98 -8.24 -12.64
CA GLU A 606 13.73 -9.68 -12.44
C GLU A 606 14.63 -10.26 -11.36
N MET A 607 15.92 -9.88 -11.36
CA MET A 607 16.87 -10.27 -10.32
C MET A 607 16.44 -9.72 -8.97
N LEU A 608 16.10 -8.42 -8.90
CA LEU A 608 15.68 -7.80 -7.64
C LEU A 608 14.36 -8.40 -7.12
N ARG A 609 13.45 -8.80 -8.01
CA ARG A 609 12.24 -9.56 -7.63
C ARG A 609 12.58 -10.89 -6.98
N ALA A 610 13.47 -11.67 -7.60
CA ALA A 610 13.91 -12.95 -7.07
C ALA A 610 14.61 -12.81 -5.71
N VAL A 611 15.35 -11.71 -5.50
CA VAL A 611 15.96 -11.37 -4.21
C VAL A 611 14.89 -11.04 -3.16
N LEU A 612 13.98 -10.10 -3.44
CA LEU A 612 12.97 -9.63 -2.50
C LEU A 612 11.91 -10.67 -2.10
N THR A 613 11.78 -11.75 -2.89
CA THR A 613 10.88 -12.88 -2.62
C THR A 613 11.61 -14.14 -2.14
N SER A 614 12.92 -14.04 -1.88
CA SER A 614 13.71 -15.16 -1.36
C SER A 614 13.42 -15.42 0.11
N ASP A 615 13.34 -16.70 0.47
CA ASP A 615 13.38 -17.17 1.85
C ASP A 615 14.84 -17.28 2.31
N LEU A 616 15.28 -16.48 3.29
CA LEU A 616 16.68 -16.52 3.74
C LEU A 616 16.97 -17.72 4.66
N ASP A 617 15.96 -18.45 5.12
CA ASP A 617 16.14 -19.72 5.84
C ASP A 617 16.42 -20.89 4.89
N ASP A 618 16.05 -20.81 3.59
CA ASP A 618 16.45 -21.78 2.57
C ASP A 618 17.84 -21.45 2.01
N PRO A 619 18.87 -22.28 2.25
CA PRO A 619 20.22 -22.06 1.70
C PRO A 619 20.26 -22.01 0.16
N ASN A 620 19.25 -22.56 -0.51
CA ASN A 620 19.16 -22.60 -1.98
C ASN A 620 18.35 -21.44 -2.58
N SER A 621 17.81 -20.54 -1.75
CA SER A 621 17.07 -19.39 -2.24
C SER A 621 17.94 -18.47 -3.10
N PHE A 622 17.31 -17.73 -4.02
CA PHE A 622 18.03 -16.92 -5.00
C PHE A 622 18.99 -15.93 -4.32
N ALA A 623 18.55 -15.25 -3.26
CA ALA A 623 19.37 -14.35 -2.47
C ALA A 623 20.57 -15.07 -1.83
N ASN A 624 20.37 -16.24 -1.23
CA ASN A 624 21.45 -17.02 -0.60
C ASN A 624 22.49 -17.57 -1.59
N GLN A 625 22.12 -17.73 -2.86
CA GLN A 625 23.04 -18.12 -3.94
C GLN A 625 23.88 -16.96 -4.48
N GLN A 626 23.59 -15.70 -4.12
CA GLN A 626 24.39 -14.56 -4.56
C GLN A 626 25.69 -14.43 -3.77
N THR A 627 26.76 -14.01 -4.45
CA THR A 627 28.08 -13.81 -3.82
C THR A 627 28.14 -12.54 -2.97
N ASP A 628 27.53 -11.46 -3.46
CA ASP A 628 27.47 -10.19 -2.75
C ASP A 628 26.40 -10.23 -1.64
N ILE A 629 26.80 -9.92 -0.41
CA ILE A 629 25.90 -9.90 0.75
C ILE A 629 24.78 -8.84 0.63
N GLY A 630 24.98 -7.81 -0.19
CA GLY A 630 23.99 -6.77 -0.45
C GLY A 630 22.63 -7.34 -0.87
N PHE A 631 22.61 -8.46 -1.60
CA PHE A 631 21.35 -9.10 -1.98
C PHE A 631 20.60 -9.74 -0.80
N GLN A 632 21.29 -10.45 0.08
CA GLN A 632 20.67 -11.01 1.29
C GLN A 632 20.23 -9.90 2.25
N LYS A 633 21.00 -8.81 2.35
CA LYS A 633 20.60 -7.62 3.13
C LYS A 633 19.33 -6.98 2.57
N ILE A 634 19.24 -6.82 1.24
CA ILE A 634 18.03 -6.33 0.59
C ILE A 634 16.85 -7.24 0.92
N ALA A 635 16.98 -8.56 0.69
CA ALA A 635 15.91 -9.52 0.96
C ALA A 635 15.41 -9.43 2.41
N GLY A 636 16.33 -9.43 3.39
CA GLY A 636 15.95 -9.40 4.79
C GLY A 636 15.56 -8.02 5.34
N SER A 637 15.74 -6.95 4.56
CA SER A 637 15.35 -5.60 4.96
C SER A 637 13.86 -5.35 4.75
N PHE A 638 13.22 -6.22 3.97
CA PHE A 638 11.80 -6.17 3.68
C PHE A 638 11.07 -7.33 4.33
N ASN A 639 9.78 -7.10 4.58
CA ASN A 639 8.88 -8.07 5.16
C ASN A 639 7.95 -8.66 4.08
N PHE A 640 8.47 -9.14 2.95
CA PHE A 640 7.67 -9.71 1.86
C PHE A 640 7.60 -11.25 1.90
N ASP A 641 6.46 -11.86 1.60
CA ASP A 641 6.31 -13.29 1.34
C ASP A 641 6.84 -13.69 -0.06
N ALA A 642 6.80 -15.00 -0.35
CA ALA A 642 7.28 -15.55 -1.61
C ALA A 642 6.46 -15.06 -2.82
N GLU A 643 5.19 -14.69 -2.60
CA GLU A 643 4.30 -14.11 -3.60
C GLU A 643 4.55 -12.62 -3.83
N GLY A 644 5.24 -11.95 -2.90
CA GLY A 644 5.63 -10.54 -2.97
C GLY A 644 4.66 -9.59 -2.27
N TYR A 645 3.85 -10.07 -1.33
CA TYR A 645 3.02 -9.26 -0.44
C TYR A 645 3.70 -9.09 0.91
N ILE A 646 3.41 -8.00 1.64
CA ILE A 646 3.92 -7.85 3.00
C ILE A 646 3.40 -9.03 3.86
N ARG A 647 4.19 -9.58 4.79
CA ARG A 647 3.81 -10.64 5.76
C ARG A 647 3.16 -10.06 7.02
N THR A 648 2.32 -10.83 7.70
CA THR A 648 1.93 -10.54 9.08
C THR A 648 3.06 -11.00 9.99
N VAL A 649 3.86 -10.07 10.51
CA VAL A 649 4.83 -10.44 11.55
C VAL A 649 4.08 -10.37 12.89
N SER A 650 3.85 -11.52 13.50
CA SER A 650 3.19 -11.59 14.80
C SER A 650 4.11 -11.20 15.95
N ASP A 651 5.42 -11.07 15.72
CA ASP A 651 6.37 -10.84 16.81
C ASP A 651 7.73 -10.28 16.30
N PRO A 652 7.99 -8.95 16.39
CA PRO A 652 9.33 -8.44 16.10
C PRO A 652 10.28 -8.96 17.19
N GLY A 653 11.14 -9.92 16.83
CA GLY A 653 12.31 -10.23 17.66
C GLY A 653 13.23 -9.02 17.76
N ALA A 654 14.21 -9.08 18.65
CA ALA A 654 15.22 -8.02 18.81
C ALA A 654 16.02 -7.70 17.53
N GLN A 655 15.92 -8.52 16.49
CA GLN A 655 16.63 -8.39 15.24
C GLN A 655 15.74 -8.89 14.09
N ASN A 656 15.75 -8.19 12.95
CA ASN A 656 15.06 -8.62 11.74
C ASN A 656 15.96 -9.55 10.88
N GLU A 657 15.40 -10.08 9.79
CA GLU A 657 16.06 -11.05 8.92
C GLU A 657 17.38 -10.50 8.32
N ARG A 658 17.40 -9.23 7.89
CA ARG A 658 18.64 -8.55 7.43
C ARG A 658 19.68 -8.50 8.53
N GLY A 659 19.32 -8.03 9.72
CA GLY A 659 20.23 -7.95 10.86
C GLY A 659 20.82 -9.31 11.19
N LEU A 660 20.01 -10.37 11.21
CA LEU A 660 20.43 -11.74 11.48
C LEU A 660 21.47 -12.22 10.47
N VAL A 661 21.20 -12.05 9.17
CA VAL A 661 22.14 -12.41 8.10
C VAL A 661 23.44 -11.63 8.21
N GLU A 662 23.37 -10.32 8.46
CA GLU A 662 24.56 -9.48 8.60
C GLU A 662 25.39 -9.90 9.82
N THR A 663 24.77 -10.12 10.97
CA THR A 663 25.45 -10.58 12.19
C THR A 663 26.15 -11.92 11.97
N GLN A 664 25.47 -12.88 11.34
CA GLN A 664 26.04 -14.20 11.04
C GLN A 664 27.22 -14.11 10.06
N ARG A 665 27.11 -13.28 8.99
CA ARG A 665 28.23 -13.07 8.07
C ARG A 665 29.40 -12.43 8.79
N LEU A 666 29.17 -11.37 9.55
CA LEU A 666 30.24 -10.66 10.24
C LEU A 666 30.95 -11.57 11.25
N TYR A 667 30.21 -12.39 11.99
CA TYR A 667 30.78 -13.40 12.89
C TYR A 667 31.68 -14.38 12.13
N LEU A 668 31.20 -14.87 10.98
CA LEU A 668 31.95 -15.81 10.14
C LEU A 668 33.23 -15.17 9.60
N THR A 669 33.14 -13.96 9.08
CA THR A 669 34.27 -13.18 8.56
C THR A 669 35.30 -12.91 9.67
N GLN A 670 34.86 -12.51 10.85
CA GLN A 670 35.72 -12.32 12.01
C GLN A 670 36.46 -13.61 12.40
N ALA A 671 35.77 -14.75 12.38
CA ALA A 671 36.38 -16.04 12.69
C ALA A 671 37.40 -16.49 11.62
N ILE A 672 37.22 -16.09 10.35
CA ILE A 672 38.20 -16.32 9.27
C ILE A 672 39.43 -15.43 9.47
N GLU A 673 39.23 -14.14 9.76
CA GLU A 673 40.33 -13.19 10.01
C GLU A 673 41.19 -13.62 11.20
N GLU A 674 40.57 -14.12 12.27
CA GLU A 674 41.29 -14.66 13.43
C GLU A 674 42.11 -15.90 13.06
N GLU A 675 41.52 -16.86 12.35
CA GLU A 675 42.22 -18.07 11.89
C GLU A 675 43.39 -17.72 10.95
N ALA A 676 43.17 -16.80 10.01
CA ALA A 676 44.24 -16.27 9.17
C ALA A 676 45.34 -15.58 10.00
N GLY A 677 44.97 -14.90 11.09
CA GLY A 677 45.91 -14.26 12.02
C GLY A 677 46.74 -15.24 12.85
N GLU A 678 46.23 -16.44 13.12
CA GLU A 678 47.01 -17.52 13.73
C GLU A 678 48.14 -18.01 12.82
N GLU A 679 47.95 -17.91 11.50
CA GLU A 679 48.96 -18.22 10.49
C GLU A 679 49.89 -17.05 10.18
N SER A 680 49.31 -15.87 9.91
CA SER A 680 50.01 -14.64 9.59
C SER A 680 49.19 -13.41 10.02
N LEU A 681 49.79 -12.61 10.91
CA LEU A 681 49.24 -11.31 11.29
C LEU A 681 49.09 -10.37 10.07
N GLY A 682 49.99 -10.46 9.10
CA GLY A 682 49.89 -9.72 7.84
C GLY A 682 48.64 -10.12 7.04
N ALA A 683 48.34 -11.42 6.93
CA ALA A 683 47.13 -11.89 6.25
C ALA A 683 45.85 -11.37 6.95
N ARG A 684 45.81 -11.38 8.28
CA ARG A 684 44.69 -10.81 9.06
C ARG A 684 44.51 -9.32 8.81
N LEU A 685 45.59 -8.53 8.86
CA LEU A 685 45.53 -7.08 8.60
C LEU A 685 45.05 -6.78 7.18
N ALA A 686 45.46 -7.57 6.20
CA ALA A 686 45.00 -7.45 4.82
C ALA A 686 43.49 -7.75 4.66
N LEU A 687 43.02 -8.87 5.20
CA LEU A 687 41.60 -9.25 5.19
C LEU A 687 40.74 -8.19 5.90
N TYR A 688 41.22 -7.72 7.07
CA TYR A 688 40.53 -6.68 7.82
C TYR A 688 40.46 -5.35 7.06
N PHE A 689 41.57 -4.92 6.44
CA PHE A 689 41.57 -3.72 5.61
C PHE A 689 40.62 -3.84 4.42
N GLU A 690 40.65 -4.96 3.70
CA GLU A 690 39.74 -5.22 2.57
C GLU A 690 38.27 -5.16 2.99
N ARG A 691 37.92 -5.76 4.14
CA ARG A 691 36.57 -5.70 4.69
C ARG A 691 36.14 -4.27 5.05
N MET A 692 37.03 -3.51 5.67
CA MET A 692 36.70 -2.18 6.19
C MET A 692 36.76 -1.09 5.12
N ALA A 693 37.58 -1.25 4.08
CA ALA A 693 37.85 -0.23 3.06
C ALA A 693 36.60 0.48 2.49
N PRO A 694 35.51 -0.22 2.10
CA PRO A 694 34.30 0.43 1.59
C PRO A 694 33.63 1.37 2.59
N SER A 695 33.77 1.08 3.89
CA SER A 695 33.14 1.87 4.98
C SER A 695 33.93 3.12 5.38
N LEU A 696 35.18 3.26 4.94
CA LEU A 696 36.05 4.37 5.34
C LEU A 696 35.72 5.61 4.52
N THR A 697 35.27 6.67 5.18
CA THR A 697 34.84 7.93 4.55
C THR A 697 35.84 9.06 4.72
N SER A 698 36.81 8.87 5.62
CA SER A 698 37.87 9.82 5.90
C SER A 698 39.14 9.11 6.31
N ASN A 699 40.30 9.73 6.04
CA ASN A 699 41.57 9.26 6.57
C ASN A 699 41.63 9.33 8.11
N TYR A 700 40.71 10.05 8.78
CA TYR A 700 40.53 9.94 10.23
C TYR A 700 39.99 8.56 10.64
N ASP A 701 39.15 7.92 9.83
CA ASP A 701 38.59 6.60 10.12
C ASP A 701 39.71 5.54 10.14
N ILE A 702 40.67 5.67 9.20
CA ILE A 702 41.89 4.85 9.17
C ILE A 702 42.73 5.05 10.44
N LEU A 703 42.89 6.30 10.89
CA LEU A 703 43.73 6.62 12.05
C LEU A 703 43.05 6.26 13.38
N ALA A 704 41.72 6.17 13.41
CA ALA A 704 40.95 5.79 14.58
C ALA A 704 41.05 4.28 14.90
N ASP A 705 41.42 3.46 13.91
CA ASP A 705 41.59 2.02 14.05
C ASP A 705 43.07 1.62 13.92
N GLU A 706 43.60 0.96 14.94
CA GLU A 706 45.03 0.61 15.00
C GLU A 706 45.46 -0.34 13.87
N ALA A 707 44.61 -1.30 13.49
CA ALA A 707 44.90 -2.27 12.44
C ALA A 707 44.91 -1.58 11.06
N LEU A 708 43.95 -0.69 10.80
CA LEU A 708 43.93 0.11 9.55
C LEU A 708 45.12 1.06 9.47
N ALA A 709 45.44 1.74 10.58
CA ALA A 709 46.58 2.64 10.64
C ALA A 709 47.90 1.89 10.42
N GLN A 710 48.05 0.69 11.00
CA GLN A 710 49.22 -0.17 10.80
C GLN A 710 49.34 -0.65 9.35
N PHE A 711 48.23 -1.08 8.75
CA PHE A 711 48.18 -1.48 7.34
C PHE A 711 48.67 -0.34 6.44
N VAL A 712 48.13 0.87 6.61
CA VAL A 712 48.47 2.02 5.79
C VAL A 712 49.92 2.48 6.01
N ARG A 713 50.40 2.50 7.27
CA ARG A 713 51.81 2.83 7.55
C ARG A 713 52.77 1.89 6.85
N THR A 714 52.51 0.58 6.91
CA THR A 714 53.34 -0.44 6.25
C THR A 714 53.28 -0.27 4.73
N THR A 715 52.09 -0.11 4.15
CA THR A 715 51.87 0.02 2.70
C THR A 715 52.65 1.18 2.09
N PHE A 716 52.73 2.30 2.81
CA PHE A 716 53.43 3.51 2.37
C PHE A 716 54.82 3.70 3.01
N SER A 717 55.31 2.70 3.75
CA SER A 717 56.60 2.73 4.46
C SER A 717 56.77 3.97 5.36
N ILE A 718 55.69 4.34 6.05
CA ILE A 718 55.65 5.44 7.03
C ILE A 718 56.18 4.93 8.36
N SER A 719 57.09 5.67 9.00
CA SER A 719 57.67 5.31 10.30
C SER A 719 56.60 5.18 11.40
N ASP A 720 56.74 4.21 12.31
CA ASP A 720 55.86 4.07 13.47
C ASP A 720 55.92 5.27 14.43
N GLU A 721 57.04 6.01 14.43
CA GLU A 721 57.21 7.22 15.23
C GLU A 721 56.18 8.31 14.88
N THR A 722 55.63 8.25 13.66
CA THR A 722 54.62 9.21 13.19
C THR A 722 53.28 9.06 13.92
N ALA A 723 52.99 7.90 14.51
CA ALA A 723 51.77 7.66 15.29
C ALA A 723 51.70 8.53 16.56
N GLY A 724 52.85 8.99 17.09
CA GLY A 724 52.91 9.90 18.24
C GLY A 724 52.69 11.37 17.91
N SER A 725 52.50 11.73 16.63
CA SER A 725 52.31 13.10 16.18
C SER A 725 50.83 13.55 16.27
N ASP A 726 50.58 14.84 16.12
CA ASP A 726 49.23 15.40 16.12
C ASP A 726 48.34 14.76 15.03
N ILE A 727 47.11 14.38 15.38
CA ILE A 727 46.21 13.61 14.50
C ILE A 727 45.90 14.33 13.19
N ASP A 728 45.81 15.66 13.20
CA ASP A 728 45.54 16.45 12.00
C ASP A 728 46.74 16.45 11.04
N LYS A 729 47.96 16.39 11.60
CA LYS A 729 49.19 16.24 10.81
C LYS A 729 49.32 14.85 10.21
N GLN A 730 48.91 13.82 10.95
CA GLN A 730 48.85 12.46 10.43
C GLN A 730 47.88 12.36 9.26
N LYS A 731 46.66 12.91 9.41
CA LYS A 731 45.65 12.96 8.35
C LYS A 731 46.15 13.72 7.12
N ALA A 732 46.70 14.92 7.29
CA ALA A 732 47.24 15.72 6.19
C ALA A 732 48.44 15.06 5.46
N MET A 733 49.15 14.15 6.14
CA MET A 733 50.16 13.31 5.50
C MET A 733 49.51 12.17 4.72
N LEU A 734 48.55 11.46 5.30
CA LEU A 734 47.83 10.37 4.63
C LEU A 734 47.08 10.84 3.39
N ASP A 735 46.47 12.02 3.41
CA ASP A 735 45.79 12.63 2.25
C ASP A 735 46.71 12.78 1.02
N ARG A 736 48.04 12.79 1.19
CA ARG A 736 49.00 12.86 0.09
C ARG A 736 49.30 11.50 -0.53
N TYR A 737 49.03 10.42 0.19
CA TYR A 737 49.35 9.05 -0.20
C TYR A 737 48.10 8.26 -0.61
N LEU A 738 46.96 8.56 0.01
CA LEU A 738 45.71 7.84 -0.17
C LEU A 738 44.56 8.84 -0.24
N ASP A 739 43.92 8.88 -1.41
CA ASP A 739 42.56 9.38 -1.53
C ASP A 739 41.62 8.33 -0.93
N VAL A 740 40.82 8.70 0.06
CA VAL A 740 39.94 7.74 0.74
C VAL A 740 38.84 7.23 -0.20
N ASP A 741 38.46 8.01 -1.21
CA ASP A 741 37.41 7.61 -2.16
C ASP A 741 37.88 6.54 -3.15
N ASP A 742 39.20 6.40 -3.32
CA ASP A 742 39.78 5.28 -4.07
C ASP A 742 39.50 3.92 -3.42
N LEU A 743 39.13 3.89 -2.13
CA LEU A 743 38.78 2.67 -1.42
C LEU A 743 37.38 2.12 -1.79
N LEU A 744 36.58 2.87 -2.56
CA LEU A 744 35.35 2.37 -3.16
C LEU A 744 35.61 1.45 -4.36
N ASP A 745 36.79 1.55 -4.96
CA ASP A 745 37.18 0.73 -6.11
C ASP A 745 37.89 -0.55 -5.62
N PRO A 746 37.26 -1.73 -5.76
CA PRO A 746 37.84 -2.99 -5.27
C PRO A 746 39.17 -3.33 -5.95
N GLU A 747 39.42 -2.87 -7.19
CA GLU A 747 40.70 -3.11 -7.87
C GLU A 747 41.83 -2.27 -7.25
N LYS A 748 41.51 -1.06 -6.79
CA LYS A 748 42.47 -0.22 -6.06
C LYS A 748 42.75 -0.76 -4.67
N VAL A 749 41.73 -1.29 -3.99
CA VAL A 749 41.88 -1.97 -2.70
C VAL A 749 42.78 -3.20 -2.85
N ASP A 750 42.53 -4.08 -3.83
CA ASP A 750 43.38 -5.25 -4.13
C ASP A 750 44.83 -4.83 -4.42
N THR A 751 45.04 -3.74 -5.17
CA THR A 751 46.37 -3.19 -5.43
C THR A 751 47.10 -2.77 -4.15
N LEU A 752 46.41 -2.08 -3.23
CA LEU A 752 46.95 -1.69 -1.93
C LEU A 752 47.26 -2.91 -1.07
N VAL A 753 46.37 -3.90 -1.03
CA VAL A 753 46.54 -5.15 -0.28
C VAL A 753 47.75 -5.93 -0.77
N ARG A 754 47.92 -6.10 -2.09
CA ARG A 754 49.11 -6.78 -2.66
C ARG A 754 50.40 -6.06 -2.29
N ARG A 755 50.40 -4.73 -2.35
CA ARG A 755 51.55 -3.92 -1.95
C ARG A 755 51.86 -4.07 -0.47
N PHE A 756 50.85 -4.00 0.38
CA PHE A 756 50.96 -4.22 1.82
C PHE A 756 51.60 -5.59 2.11
N LEU A 757 51.04 -6.66 1.55
CA LEU A 757 51.49 -8.03 1.81
C LEU A 757 52.97 -8.22 1.41
N ALA A 758 53.39 -7.66 0.28
CA ALA A 758 54.79 -7.72 -0.17
C ALA A 758 55.74 -6.98 0.79
N LEU A 759 55.37 -5.77 1.24
CA LEU A 759 56.18 -4.97 2.16
C LEU A 759 56.21 -5.58 3.57
N TYR A 760 55.07 -6.08 4.04
CA TYR A 760 54.96 -6.72 5.35
C TYR A 760 55.83 -7.98 5.44
N ASP A 761 55.84 -8.81 4.39
CA ASP A 761 56.70 -10.02 4.35
C ASP A 761 58.19 -9.66 4.31
N ILE A 762 58.57 -8.58 3.63
CA ILE A 762 59.95 -8.06 3.62
C ILE A 762 60.37 -7.61 5.03
N ASP A 763 59.55 -6.80 5.69
CA ASP A 763 59.87 -6.25 7.02
C ASP A 763 59.92 -7.32 8.11
N ASN A 764 59.19 -8.42 7.93
CA ASN A 764 59.13 -9.54 8.88
C ASN A 764 60.01 -10.75 8.48
N GLY A 765 60.84 -10.63 7.45
CA GLY A 765 61.84 -11.63 7.07
C GLY A 765 61.27 -12.95 6.53
N ALA A 766 60.05 -12.94 5.98
CA ALA A 766 59.46 -14.08 5.29
C ALA A 766 60.06 -14.24 3.87
N GLN A 767 60.25 -15.47 3.39
CA GLN A 767 60.75 -15.71 2.04
C GLN A 767 59.60 -15.60 1.02
N ASP A 768 59.54 -14.46 0.33
CA ASP A 768 58.59 -14.22 -0.77
C ASP A 768 58.97 -15.04 -2.03
N PRO A 769 58.05 -15.84 -2.61
CA PRO A 769 58.23 -16.48 -3.92
C PRO A 769 58.58 -15.47 -5.04
N ILE A 770 58.10 -14.23 -4.97
CA ILE A 770 58.38 -13.17 -5.96
C ILE A 770 59.84 -12.68 -5.82
N LEU A 771 60.38 -12.62 -4.59
CA LEU A 771 61.80 -12.32 -4.36
C LEU A 771 62.71 -13.43 -4.88
N SER A 772 62.26 -14.69 -4.92
CA SER A 772 63.03 -15.80 -5.51
C SER A 772 63.16 -15.69 -7.04
N VAL A 773 62.20 -15.03 -7.70
CA VAL A 773 62.23 -14.70 -9.13
C VAL A 773 63.09 -13.46 -9.40
N LEU A 774 63.11 -12.48 -8.48
CA LEU A 774 63.88 -11.23 -8.63
C LEU A 774 65.37 -11.36 -8.24
N ASN A 775 65.73 -12.25 -7.31
CA ASN A 775 67.12 -12.46 -6.85
C ASN A 775 67.86 -13.65 -7.51
N GLY A 776 67.24 -14.35 -8.47
CA GLY A 776 67.79 -15.57 -9.07
C GLY A 776 68.55 -15.34 -10.37
N ASN A 777 69.87 -15.39 -10.31
CA ASN A 777 70.82 -15.45 -11.42
C ASN A 777 70.67 -16.76 -12.24
N SER A 778 69.50 -16.99 -12.83
CA SER A 778 69.18 -18.14 -13.68
C SER A 778 68.24 -17.68 -14.80
N SER A 779 68.72 -17.85 -16.04
CA SER A 779 68.02 -17.53 -17.28
C SER A 779 66.56 -17.95 -17.25
N ILE A 780 65.66 -16.98 -17.47
CA ILE A 780 64.24 -17.20 -17.75
C ILE A 780 64.17 -18.11 -18.99
N ASN A 781 63.80 -19.37 -18.79
CA ASN A 781 63.56 -20.28 -19.90
C ASN A 781 62.12 -20.11 -20.41
N PHE A 782 61.97 -20.13 -21.72
CA PHE A 782 60.70 -19.93 -22.43
C PHE A 782 59.58 -20.89 -21.97
N GLU A 783 59.94 -22.04 -21.40
CA GLU A 783 58.98 -23.02 -20.87
C GLU A 783 58.26 -22.57 -19.60
N THR A 784 58.86 -21.76 -18.71
CA THR A 784 58.17 -21.21 -17.52
C THR A 784 57.22 -20.07 -17.87
N VAL A 785 57.49 -19.34 -18.96
CA VAL A 785 56.56 -18.35 -19.51
C VAL A 785 55.41 -19.05 -20.25
N ALA A 786 55.68 -20.18 -20.92
CA ALA A 786 54.66 -20.98 -21.59
C ALA A 786 53.72 -21.70 -20.62
N THR A 787 54.19 -22.18 -19.46
CA THR A 787 53.32 -22.78 -18.44
C THR A 787 52.45 -21.75 -17.71
N LEU A 788 52.96 -20.53 -17.49
CA LEU A 788 52.16 -19.43 -16.96
C LEU A 788 51.11 -18.92 -17.98
N ALA A 789 51.46 -18.93 -19.27
CA ALA A 789 50.52 -18.62 -20.36
C ALA A 789 49.47 -19.73 -20.57
N GLN A 790 49.83 -20.99 -20.38
CA GLN A 790 48.89 -22.12 -20.45
C GLN A 790 47.90 -22.12 -19.28
N LEU A 791 48.31 -21.78 -18.06
CA LEU A 791 47.40 -21.62 -16.91
C LEU A 791 46.41 -20.46 -17.10
N ARG A 792 46.82 -19.39 -17.80
CA ARG A 792 45.92 -18.28 -18.20
C ARG A 792 44.96 -18.63 -19.34
N SER A 793 45.20 -19.72 -20.08
CA SER A 793 44.36 -20.13 -21.22
C SER A 793 43.37 -21.25 -20.88
N SER A 794 43.42 -21.78 -19.65
CA SER A 794 42.52 -22.83 -19.16
C SER A 794 41.61 -22.37 -18.01
N LEU A 795 41.42 -21.05 -17.85
CA LEU A 795 40.38 -20.43 -17.03
C LEU A 795 39.50 -19.58 -17.94
#